data_AF-A0A075AXI7-F1
#
_entry.id   AF-A0A075AXI7-F1
#
_cell.length_a   1.000
_cell.length_b   1.000
_cell.length_c   1.000
_cell.angle_alpha   90.00
_cell.angle_beta   90.00
_cell.angle_gamma   90.00
#
_symmetry.space_group_name_H-M   'P 1'
#
loop_
_entity.id
_entity.type
_entity.pdbx_description
1 polymer ?
#
loop_
_entity_poly.entity_id
_entity_poly.type
_entity_poly.pdbx_seq_one_letter_code
_entity_poly.pdbx_strand_id
1 'polypeptide(L)'
;MTSLSKWYVNRLQAPLAALCLFCEKPSLFSHELDFSCKKNQFQVKDECGNTEYLSSSLGVAAYILGGDYSLGQEKLSVLLKTVEMSGKNASASDFASVLSSNAKHLNSKSPTFLDYFIYETMTLKSFELGGSLCAYWKDLHKHPIIRQTLRLQVPTATKSVFDEFKYAVAMKVGILLKIDPTVVFESLEKPKQADHGDISLNSFKLKLKEKPNELAKFIKEKYITDDLIVECNVIGTFINFRANKDDFRNKVIMEALTKNSEYGKNKGGEGKTIVVEYSSPNIAKPFHVGHLRSTIIGNFLKQVFIFNGYKVVGMNYLGDWGKQYGLLAIGFERFGSEEELQKDPIKHLYNVYVEINKLAKEDETIHDLARDYFARMEKGDEEALSLWQRFRDLSIEKYKELYSRLNVEFDIYSGESLYEQGMKDALKILKEKKLVKEDNGALIADLNEDKLGVAVLQKSNGTTLYLTRDVAAAIDRQKTFNFDQMFYVVASQQDLHLQQLFKILEKANFDWHSKCHHINFGLVMGMSTRAGTVVFLEQILEEAKDIMHEVMKSTPEKYAQIENPEYVADVLGLSAIMIQDMSAKRIKNYNFDPKRFFAFEGDTGPYVQYAHARLCSIERRAGISLPKDISTLNLDLLVEPCVFPLVDLISQFPEIVVLASKTHEPCVVVSYLMQLCRSISSALDVLFVKDRELNLAQARLALLVSAKQCLSNGLKLLGLVPLERM
;
A
#
# COMPACT_ATOMS: atom_id res chain seq x y z
N MET A 1 -59.60 -5.42 -4.15
CA MET A 1 -58.43 -5.83 -3.32
C MET A 1 -57.11 -5.49 -4.01
N THR A 2 -56.83 -4.22 -4.31
CA THR A 2 -55.64 -3.81 -5.09
C THR A 2 -54.90 -2.60 -4.50
N SER A 3 -55.42 -1.97 -3.44
CA SER A 3 -54.74 -0.89 -2.70
C SER A 3 -53.99 -1.39 -1.46
N LEU A 4 -54.56 -2.35 -0.72
CA LEU A 4 -53.92 -2.91 0.48
C LEU A 4 -52.65 -3.72 0.19
N SER A 5 -52.58 -4.45 -0.93
CA SER A 5 -51.38 -5.23 -1.32
C SER A 5 -50.21 -4.34 -1.76
N LYS A 6 -50.48 -3.30 -2.56
CA LYS A 6 -49.47 -2.28 -2.91
C LYS A 6 -48.98 -1.48 -1.69
N TRP A 7 -49.88 -1.18 -0.76
CA TRP A 7 -49.54 -0.50 0.50
C TRP A 7 -48.64 -1.35 1.40
N TYR A 8 -48.91 -2.67 1.48
CA TYR A 8 -48.13 -3.62 2.27
C TYR A 8 -46.74 -3.89 1.65
N VAL A 9 -46.66 -4.02 0.33
CA VAL A 9 -45.41 -4.23 -0.43
C VAL A 9 -44.47 -3.02 -0.31
N ASN A 10 -44.99 -1.80 -0.45
CA ASN A 10 -44.17 -0.58 -0.40
C ASN A 10 -43.58 -0.28 0.99
N ARG A 11 -44.23 -0.74 2.08
CA ARG A 11 -43.71 -0.56 3.45
C ARG A 11 -42.70 -1.62 3.88
N LEU A 12 -42.71 -2.80 3.26
CA LEU A 12 -41.75 -3.89 3.55
C LEU A 12 -40.48 -3.82 2.69
N GLN A 13 -40.53 -3.15 1.54
CA GLN A 13 -39.36 -2.96 0.66
C GLN A 13 -38.21 -2.21 1.32
N ALA A 14 -38.47 -1.14 2.09
CA ALA A 14 -37.41 -0.35 2.71
C ALA A 14 -36.65 -1.11 3.82
N PRO A 15 -37.32 -1.84 4.75
CA PRO A 15 -36.64 -2.72 5.69
C PRO A 15 -35.84 -3.84 5.03
N LEU A 16 -36.38 -4.48 3.98
CA LEU A 16 -35.68 -5.53 3.25
C LEU A 16 -34.48 -4.99 2.45
N ALA A 17 -34.58 -3.80 1.87
CA ALA A 17 -33.47 -3.11 1.20
C ALA A 17 -32.31 -2.83 2.16
N ALA A 18 -32.62 -2.33 3.36
CA ALA A 18 -31.64 -2.08 4.40
C ALA A 18 -30.96 -3.38 4.85
N LEU A 19 -31.72 -4.49 4.92
CA LEU A 19 -31.18 -5.81 5.23
C LEU A 19 -30.23 -6.34 4.13
N CYS A 20 -30.57 -6.18 2.85
CA CYS A 20 -29.73 -6.57 1.71
C CYS A 20 -28.42 -5.76 1.64
N LEU A 21 -28.48 -4.46 1.93
CA LEU A 21 -27.31 -3.59 2.00
C LEU A 21 -26.41 -3.95 3.19
N PHE A 22 -26.99 -4.30 4.33
CA PHE A 22 -26.27 -4.73 5.51
C PHE A 22 -25.54 -6.06 5.32
N CYS A 23 -26.11 -6.99 4.55
CA CYS A 23 -25.52 -8.30 4.27
C CYS A 23 -24.58 -8.31 3.06
N GLU A 24 -24.23 -7.14 2.51
CA GLU A 24 -23.40 -6.99 1.30
C GLU A 24 -23.90 -7.77 0.06
N LYS A 25 -25.22 -7.99 -0.05
CA LYS A 25 -25.88 -8.61 -1.21
C LYS A 25 -26.83 -7.64 -1.94
N PRO A 26 -26.33 -6.53 -2.51
CA PRO A 26 -27.17 -5.53 -3.17
C PRO A 26 -27.78 -6.03 -4.49
N SER A 27 -27.19 -7.04 -5.13
CA SER A 27 -27.68 -7.69 -6.36
C SER A 27 -29.07 -8.30 -6.21
N LEU A 28 -29.39 -8.82 -5.02
CA LEU A 28 -30.72 -9.34 -4.66
C LEU A 28 -31.81 -8.26 -4.62
N PHE A 29 -31.42 -6.98 -4.46
CA PHE A 29 -32.34 -5.85 -4.45
C PHE A 29 -32.55 -5.23 -5.84
N SER A 30 -31.54 -5.30 -6.72
CA SER A 30 -31.63 -4.79 -8.10
C SER A 30 -32.50 -5.62 -9.03
N HIS A 31 -32.79 -6.87 -8.66
CA HIS A 31 -33.73 -7.72 -9.37
C HIS A 31 -35.08 -7.67 -8.67
N GLU A 32 -36.06 -7.06 -9.33
CA GLU A 32 -37.41 -6.77 -8.84
C GLU A 32 -37.96 -7.85 -7.89
N LEU A 33 -38.02 -7.54 -6.59
CA LEU A 33 -38.89 -8.22 -5.63
C LEU A 33 -40.34 -7.92 -6.05
N ASP A 34 -40.82 -8.69 -7.02
CA ASP A 34 -42.14 -8.49 -7.61
C ASP A 34 -43.17 -9.36 -6.88
N PHE A 35 -44.17 -8.74 -6.28
CA PHE A 35 -45.23 -9.46 -5.56
C PHE A 35 -46.29 -9.88 -6.56
N SER A 36 -46.29 -11.16 -6.94
CA SER A 36 -47.27 -11.68 -7.88
C SER A 36 -48.65 -11.78 -7.22
N CYS A 37 -49.49 -10.78 -7.49
CA CYS A 37 -50.87 -10.71 -6.98
C CYS A 37 -51.73 -11.92 -7.42
N LYS A 38 -51.31 -12.69 -8.42
CA LYS A 38 -51.99 -13.91 -8.89
C LYS A 38 -51.69 -15.16 -8.04
N LYS A 39 -50.62 -15.19 -7.22
CA LYS A 39 -50.18 -16.38 -6.46
C LYS A 39 -49.95 -16.15 -4.95
N ASN A 40 -50.05 -14.93 -4.42
CA ASN A 40 -49.75 -14.61 -3.01
C ASN A 40 -48.32 -15.06 -2.58
N GLN A 41 -47.33 -14.89 -3.45
CA GLN A 41 -45.93 -15.26 -3.20
C GLN A 41 -45.00 -14.15 -3.70
N PHE A 42 -43.89 -13.95 -2.98
CA PHE A 42 -42.78 -13.08 -3.35
C PHE A 42 -41.87 -13.81 -4.32
N GLN A 43 -41.53 -13.17 -5.43
CA GLN A 43 -40.55 -13.69 -6.38
C GLN A 43 -39.16 -13.13 -6.05
N VAL A 44 -38.17 -14.00 -5.87
CA VAL A 44 -36.76 -13.62 -5.62
C VAL A 44 -35.89 -14.26 -6.69
N LYS A 45 -34.89 -13.53 -7.18
CA LYS A 45 -33.89 -14.09 -8.09
C LYS A 45 -32.55 -14.21 -7.38
N ASP A 46 -31.92 -15.37 -7.47
CA ASP A 46 -30.56 -15.56 -6.97
C ASP A 46 -29.50 -14.91 -7.89
N GLU A 47 -28.24 -14.90 -7.45
CA GLU A 47 -27.11 -14.32 -8.19
C GLU A 47 -26.81 -15.04 -9.52
N CYS A 48 -27.37 -16.25 -9.71
CA CYS A 48 -27.28 -17.02 -10.94
C CYS A 48 -28.49 -16.80 -11.87
N GLY A 49 -29.48 -15.99 -11.46
CA GLY A 49 -30.68 -15.66 -12.22
C GLY A 49 -31.85 -16.64 -12.05
N ASN A 50 -31.74 -17.63 -11.17
CA ASN A 50 -32.83 -18.59 -10.90
C ASN A 50 -33.92 -17.92 -10.08
N THR A 51 -35.17 -18.25 -10.38
CA THR A 51 -36.33 -17.65 -9.71
C THR A 51 -36.88 -18.58 -8.63
N GLU A 52 -36.96 -18.08 -7.40
CA GLU A 52 -37.66 -18.72 -6.28
C GLU A 52 -38.93 -17.96 -5.87
N TYR A 53 -39.93 -18.69 -5.39
CA TYR A 53 -41.20 -18.14 -4.94
C TYR A 53 -41.43 -18.42 -3.46
N LEU A 54 -41.48 -17.36 -2.65
CA LEU A 54 -41.55 -17.44 -1.19
C LEU A 54 -42.91 -16.95 -0.68
N SER A 55 -43.54 -17.72 0.19
CA SER A 55 -44.92 -17.46 0.64
C SER A 55 -45.06 -16.40 1.73
N SER A 56 -43.96 -15.88 2.28
CA SER A 56 -44.00 -14.86 3.34
C SER A 56 -42.78 -13.94 3.31
N SER A 57 -42.93 -12.74 3.86
CA SER A 57 -41.82 -11.78 4.06
C SER A 57 -40.73 -12.32 5.01
N LEU A 58 -41.12 -13.20 5.94
CA LEU A 58 -40.21 -13.97 6.79
C LEU A 58 -39.36 -14.95 5.97
N GLY A 59 -39.94 -15.60 4.96
CA GLY A 59 -39.23 -16.46 4.03
C GLY A 59 -38.19 -15.68 3.20
N VAL A 60 -38.53 -14.47 2.75
CA VAL A 60 -37.60 -13.59 2.00
C VAL A 60 -36.44 -13.13 2.89
N ALA A 61 -36.71 -12.70 4.12
CA ALA A 61 -35.65 -12.31 5.06
C ALA A 61 -34.73 -13.49 5.42
N ALA A 62 -35.29 -14.68 5.64
CA ALA A 62 -34.51 -15.89 5.91
C ALA A 62 -33.65 -16.32 4.71
N TYR A 63 -34.17 -16.16 3.50
CA TYR A 63 -33.46 -16.41 2.24
C TYR A 63 -32.26 -15.47 2.07
N ILE A 64 -32.43 -14.17 2.33
CA ILE A 64 -31.36 -13.17 2.29
C ILE A 64 -30.26 -13.48 3.31
N LEU A 65 -30.65 -13.89 4.52
CA LEU A 65 -29.76 -14.23 5.63
C LEU A 65 -29.11 -15.62 5.52
N GLY A 66 -29.34 -16.37 4.44
CA GLY A 66 -28.67 -17.65 4.20
C GLY A 66 -29.10 -18.80 5.11
N GLY A 67 -30.30 -18.72 5.72
CA GLY A 67 -30.89 -19.81 6.50
C GLY A 67 -30.42 -19.95 7.95
N ASP A 68 -29.59 -19.05 8.48
CA ASP A 68 -29.12 -19.15 9.87
C ASP A 68 -30.18 -18.61 10.87
N TYR A 69 -30.99 -19.54 11.39
CA TYR A 69 -32.33 -19.29 11.91
C TYR A 69 -32.42 -19.04 13.43
N SER A 70 -31.30 -18.97 14.17
CA SER A 70 -31.34 -19.09 15.64
C SER A 70 -31.13 -17.80 16.45
N LEU A 71 -30.43 -16.78 15.93
CA LEU A 71 -30.18 -15.54 16.70
C LEU A 71 -31.12 -14.36 16.36
N GLY A 72 -31.87 -14.48 15.25
CA GLY A 72 -32.66 -13.40 14.68
C GLY A 72 -34.16 -13.41 15.02
N GLN A 73 -34.74 -14.53 15.45
CA GLN A 73 -36.20 -14.64 15.52
C GLN A 73 -36.84 -13.67 16.51
N GLU A 74 -36.31 -13.54 17.72
CA GLU A 74 -36.94 -12.69 18.74
C GLU A 74 -36.81 -11.20 18.38
N LYS A 75 -35.61 -10.75 18.00
CA LYS A 75 -35.34 -9.35 17.62
C LYS A 75 -36.08 -8.94 16.34
N LEU A 76 -36.15 -9.83 15.34
CA LEU A 76 -36.88 -9.59 14.11
C LEU A 76 -38.40 -9.64 14.33
N SER A 77 -38.91 -10.49 15.23
CA SER A 77 -40.33 -10.52 15.60
C SER A 77 -40.79 -9.25 16.31
N VAL A 78 -39.92 -8.66 17.16
CA VAL A 78 -40.17 -7.39 17.83
C VAL A 78 -40.19 -6.24 16.81
N LEU A 79 -39.22 -6.21 15.90
CA LEU A 79 -39.17 -5.21 14.81
C LEU A 79 -40.43 -5.29 13.94
N LEU A 80 -40.83 -6.50 13.54
CA LEU A 80 -41.98 -6.73 12.66
C LEU A 80 -43.33 -6.50 13.36
N LYS A 81 -43.51 -6.88 14.63
CA LYS A 81 -44.72 -6.54 15.40
C LYS A 81 -44.87 -5.04 15.63
N THR A 82 -43.76 -4.34 15.88
CA THR A 82 -43.74 -2.88 16.04
C THR A 82 -44.16 -2.19 14.73
N VAL A 83 -43.70 -2.72 13.59
CA VAL A 83 -44.07 -2.25 12.25
C VAL A 83 -45.55 -2.58 11.92
N GLU A 84 -46.03 -3.79 12.21
CA GLU A 84 -47.43 -4.17 12.01
C GLU A 84 -48.42 -3.35 12.85
N MET A 85 -48.10 -3.10 14.13
CA MET A 85 -48.95 -2.27 15.00
C MET A 85 -48.96 -0.80 14.56
N SER A 86 -47.85 -0.30 14.01
CA SER A 86 -47.79 1.04 13.39
C SER A 86 -48.61 1.16 12.09
N GLY A 87 -49.15 0.05 11.58
CA GLY A 87 -50.10 0.00 10.49
C GLY A 87 -51.58 0.00 10.92
N LYS A 88 -51.89 -0.16 12.21
CA LYS A 88 -53.28 -0.40 12.69
C LYS A 88 -53.88 0.72 13.57
N ASN A 89 -53.30 1.92 13.62
CA ASN A 89 -53.74 3.01 14.52
C ASN A 89 -53.85 2.57 16.01
N ALA A 90 -52.90 1.79 16.49
CA ALA A 90 -52.84 1.40 17.91
C ALA A 90 -52.47 2.61 18.80
N SER A 91 -53.02 2.65 20.02
CA SER A 91 -52.79 3.75 20.96
C SER A 91 -51.41 3.66 21.64
N ALA A 92 -50.93 4.78 22.21
CA ALA A 92 -49.66 4.80 22.94
C ALA A 92 -49.63 3.81 24.13
N SER A 93 -50.78 3.52 24.75
CA SER A 93 -50.87 2.53 25.84
C SER A 93 -50.74 1.08 25.37
N ASP A 94 -51.19 0.78 24.15
CA ASP A 94 -51.05 -0.56 23.55
C ASP A 94 -49.57 -0.86 23.22
N PHE A 95 -48.84 0.16 22.76
CA PHE A 95 -47.40 0.09 22.55
C PHE A 95 -46.62 -0.08 23.87
N ALA A 96 -46.97 0.65 24.92
CA ALA A 96 -46.33 0.54 26.23
C ALA A 96 -46.54 -0.84 26.90
N SER A 97 -47.72 -1.45 26.72
CA SER A 97 -48.06 -2.80 27.20
C SER A 97 -47.20 -3.88 26.54
N VAL A 98 -47.04 -3.83 25.22
CA VAL A 98 -46.20 -4.78 24.47
C VAL A 98 -44.72 -4.59 24.81
N LEU A 99 -44.25 -3.36 24.99
CA LEU A 99 -42.88 -3.05 25.39
C LEU A 99 -42.56 -3.57 26.81
N SER A 100 -43.46 -3.39 27.78
CA SER A 100 -43.22 -3.86 29.14
C SER A 100 -43.19 -5.39 29.22
N SER A 101 -43.98 -6.09 28.39
CA SER A 101 -43.98 -7.55 28.30
C SER A 101 -42.70 -8.13 27.70
N ASN A 102 -42.00 -7.38 26.83
CA ASN A 102 -40.82 -7.85 26.08
C ASN A 102 -39.49 -7.24 26.55
N ALA A 103 -39.51 -6.22 27.44
CA ALA A 103 -38.31 -5.60 28.01
C ALA A 103 -37.41 -6.60 28.77
N LYS A 104 -37.97 -7.73 29.25
CA LYS A 104 -37.19 -8.83 29.86
C LYS A 104 -36.23 -9.52 28.89
N HIS A 105 -36.47 -9.43 27.57
CA HIS A 105 -35.69 -10.08 26.52
C HIS A 105 -34.70 -9.15 25.80
N LEU A 106 -34.81 -7.83 25.97
CA LEU A 106 -33.88 -6.81 25.43
C LEU A 106 -32.61 -6.61 26.28
N ASN A 107 -32.48 -7.37 27.38
CA ASN A 107 -31.39 -7.25 28.34
C ASN A 107 -30.12 -8.00 27.89
N SER A 108 -29.72 -7.86 26.62
CA SER A 108 -28.41 -8.35 26.15
C SER A 108 -27.33 -7.31 26.48
N LYS A 109 -26.23 -7.76 27.09
CA LYS A 109 -25.14 -6.99 27.72
C LYS A 109 -24.33 -6.04 26.81
N SER A 110 -24.77 -5.76 25.58
CA SER A 110 -24.11 -4.81 24.67
C SER A 110 -25.15 -4.28 23.68
N PRO A 111 -25.41 -2.97 23.59
CA PRO A 111 -26.29 -2.44 22.55
C PRO A 111 -25.57 -2.47 21.19
N THR A 112 -26.19 -3.12 20.21
CA THR A 112 -25.76 -3.12 18.81
C THR A 112 -26.20 -1.82 18.11
N PHE A 113 -25.58 -1.50 16.96
CA PHE A 113 -26.00 -0.36 16.11
C PHE A 113 -27.51 -0.38 15.80
N LEU A 114 -28.09 -1.58 15.71
CA LEU A 114 -29.53 -1.78 15.51
C LEU A 114 -30.35 -1.28 16.71
N ASP A 115 -29.86 -1.46 17.94
CA ASP A 115 -30.53 -0.99 19.16
C ASP A 115 -30.52 0.54 19.24
N TYR A 116 -29.44 1.18 18.77
CA TYR A 116 -29.34 2.64 18.67
C TYR A 116 -30.21 3.20 17.53
N PHE A 117 -30.27 2.51 16.40
CA PHE A 117 -31.13 2.86 15.26
C PHE A 117 -32.61 2.76 15.62
N ILE A 118 -33.00 1.71 16.36
CA ILE A 118 -34.36 1.53 16.90
C ILE A 118 -34.70 2.65 17.90
N TYR A 119 -33.79 2.97 18.82
CA TYR A 119 -33.99 4.06 19.79
C TYR A 119 -34.23 5.42 19.11
N GLU A 120 -33.41 5.78 18.11
CA GLU A 120 -33.54 7.02 17.33
C GLU A 120 -34.80 7.06 16.45
N THR A 121 -35.15 5.95 15.78
CA THR A 121 -36.40 5.88 15.00
C THR A 121 -37.65 5.95 15.89
N MET A 122 -37.56 5.54 17.16
CA MET A 122 -38.63 5.68 18.15
C MET A 122 -38.79 7.12 18.67
N THR A 123 -37.70 7.88 18.88
CA THR A 123 -37.78 9.31 19.26
C THR A 123 -38.30 10.20 18.12
N LEU A 124 -37.94 9.89 16.87
CA LEU A 124 -38.32 10.68 15.70
C LEU A 124 -39.82 10.60 15.33
N LYS A 125 -40.55 9.56 15.77
CA LYS A 125 -41.99 9.40 15.45
C LYS A 125 -42.94 10.29 16.26
N SER A 126 -42.41 11.09 17.19
CA SER A 126 -43.18 12.11 17.90
C SER A 126 -43.41 13.39 17.09
N PHE A 127 -42.70 13.58 15.96
CA PHE A 127 -42.88 14.72 15.07
C PHE A 127 -43.36 14.27 13.68
N GLU A 128 -44.68 14.23 13.56
CA GLU A 128 -45.47 14.55 12.38
C GLU A 128 -45.35 13.71 11.09
N LEU A 129 -46.48 13.05 10.85
CA LEU A 129 -47.01 12.57 9.58
C LEU A 129 -46.95 13.60 8.45
N GLY A 130 -46.41 13.21 7.28
CA GLY A 130 -46.79 13.79 5.99
C GLY A 130 -45.64 14.14 5.04
N GLY A 131 -45.19 13.18 4.24
CA GLY A 131 -44.29 13.44 3.10
C GLY A 131 -43.85 12.15 2.40
N SER A 132 -43.71 12.19 1.07
CA SER A 132 -43.28 11.02 0.26
C SER A 132 -41.96 10.42 0.78
N LEU A 133 -41.74 9.12 0.58
CA LEU A 133 -40.49 8.44 0.97
C LEU A 133 -39.23 9.16 0.46
N CYS A 134 -39.31 9.85 -0.68
CA CYS A 134 -38.22 10.63 -1.25
C CYS A 134 -37.96 11.95 -0.47
N ALA A 135 -39.00 12.55 0.12
CA ALA A 135 -38.85 13.66 1.07
C ALA A 135 -38.26 13.17 2.40
N TYR A 136 -38.72 12.02 2.91
CA TYR A 136 -38.13 11.35 4.07
C TYR A 136 -36.65 11.02 3.86
N TRP A 137 -36.27 10.41 2.73
CA TRP A 137 -34.86 10.14 2.39
C TRP A 137 -34.03 11.42 2.19
N LYS A 138 -34.61 12.47 1.60
CA LYS A 138 -33.95 13.78 1.49
C LYS A 138 -33.74 14.44 2.85
N ASP A 139 -34.68 14.31 3.78
CA ASP A 139 -34.55 14.88 5.12
C ASP A 139 -33.66 14.02 6.04
N LEU A 140 -33.67 12.69 5.87
CA LEU A 140 -32.74 11.76 6.49
C LEU A 140 -31.29 12.02 6.05
N HIS A 141 -31.06 12.31 4.76
CA HIS A 141 -29.73 12.72 4.23
C HIS A 141 -29.32 14.14 4.61
N LYS A 142 -30.27 15.01 4.98
CA LYS A 142 -29.97 16.32 5.59
C LYS A 142 -29.72 16.21 7.08
N HIS A 143 -30.15 15.14 7.74
CA HIS A 143 -29.97 14.94 9.17
C HIS A 143 -28.48 14.81 9.49
N PRO A 144 -27.90 15.71 10.32
CA PRO A 144 -26.45 15.81 10.52
C PRO A 144 -25.81 14.49 10.95
N ILE A 145 -26.50 13.77 11.85
CA ILE A 145 -26.02 12.51 12.43
C ILE A 145 -26.01 11.39 11.38
N ILE A 146 -27.05 11.25 10.55
CA ILE A 146 -27.13 10.17 9.55
C ILE A 146 -26.21 10.43 8.36
N ARG A 147 -26.11 11.70 7.94
CA ARG A 147 -25.11 12.14 6.96
C ARG A 147 -23.68 11.89 7.46
N GLN A 148 -23.45 12.01 8.77
CA GLN A 148 -22.18 11.67 9.42
C GLN A 148 -21.97 10.15 9.52
N THR A 149 -22.97 9.34 9.88
CA THR A 149 -22.86 7.86 9.91
C THR A 149 -22.57 7.26 8.53
N LEU A 150 -23.16 7.81 7.46
CA LEU A 150 -22.85 7.42 6.08
C LEU A 150 -21.49 7.93 5.60
N ARG A 151 -21.02 9.09 6.09
CA ARG A 151 -19.65 9.60 5.88
C ARG A 151 -18.58 8.90 6.71
N LEU A 152 -19.00 8.25 7.81
CA LEU A 152 -18.15 7.40 8.65
C LEU A 152 -17.87 6.05 8.00
N GLN A 153 -18.50 5.73 6.87
CA GLN A 153 -17.78 5.06 5.78
C GLN A 153 -16.73 6.02 5.21
N VAL A 154 -15.79 6.46 6.05
CA VAL A 154 -14.51 6.91 5.54
C VAL A 154 -14.02 5.69 4.75
N PRO A 155 -13.57 5.84 3.50
CA PRO A 155 -12.79 4.79 2.87
C PRO A 155 -11.46 4.70 3.65
N THR A 156 -11.50 4.14 4.86
CA THR A 156 -10.33 3.72 5.59
C THR A 156 -9.87 2.48 4.88
N ALA A 157 -9.05 2.72 3.86
CA ALA A 157 -8.25 1.70 3.18
C ALA A 157 -7.76 0.66 4.20
N THR A 158 -7.31 1.09 5.38
CA THR A 158 -6.96 0.21 6.52
C THR A 158 -7.90 0.42 7.71
N LYS A 159 -8.75 -0.56 8.02
CA LYS A 159 -9.28 -0.71 9.39
C LYS A 159 -8.24 -1.49 10.19
N SER A 160 -7.30 -0.80 10.84
CA SER A 160 -6.45 -1.46 11.85
C SER A 160 -7.29 -1.71 13.11
N VAL A 161 -6.96 -2.72 13.93
CA VAL A 161 -7.64 -2.90 15.24
C VAL A 161 -7.60 -1.61 16.07
N PHE A 162 -6.47 -0.89 16.04
CA PHE A 162 -6.35 0.35 16.81
C PHE A 162 -7.31 1.44 16.35
N ASP A 163 -7.66 1.50 15.06
CA ASP A 163 -8.64 2.43 14.54
C ASP A 163 -10.06 2.14 15.04
N GLU A 164 -10.39 0.90 15.40
CA GLU A 164 -11.65 0.55 16.06
C GLU A 164 -11.78 1.27 17.42
N PHE A 165 -10.72 1.26 18.22
CA PHE A 165 -10.68 1.94 19.52
C PHE A 165 -10.72 3.47 19.36
N LYS A 166 -9.97 4.02 18.39
CA LYS A 166 -10.06 5.45 18.03
C LYS A 166 -11.47 5.82 17.58
N TYR A 167 -12.13 4.98 16.80
CA TYR A 167 -13.48 5.20 16.33
C TYR A 167 -14.49 5.21 17.48
N ALA A 168 -14.37 4.28 18.45
CA ALA A 168 -15.20 4.27 19.65
C ALA A 168 -15.08 5.58 20.43
N VAL A 169 -13.86 6.11 20.60
CA VAL A 169 -13.62 7.42 21.21
C VAL A 169 -14.26 8.53 20.38
N ALA A 170 -13.96 8.58 19.08
CA ALA A 170 -14.39 9.64 18.17
C ALA A 170 -15.92 9.74 18.10
N MET A 171 -16.62 8.62 18.04
CA MET A 171 -18.08 8.57 18.02
C MET A 171 -18.69 9.13 19.30
N LYS A 172 -18.24 8.66 20.46
CA LYS A 172 -18.77 9.12 21.75
C LYS A 172 -18.53 10.60 21.99
N VAL A 173 -17.32 11.08 21.68
CA VAL A 173 -16.97 12.50 21.83
C VAL A 173 -17.72 13.35 20.80
N GLY A 174 -17.83 12.89 19.54
CA GLY A 174 -18.57 13.59 18.49
C GLY A 174 -20.05 13.76 18.84
N ILE A 175 -20.70 12.71 19.35
CA ILE A 175 -22.09 12.74 19.84
C ILE A 175 -22.21 13.71 21.02
N LEU A 176 -21.30 13.61 22.00
CA LEU A 176 -21.32 14.45 23.20
C LEU A 176 -21.22 15.94 22.86
N LEU A 177 -20.36 16.29 21.91
CA LEU A 177 -20.10 17.67 21.49
C LEU A 177 -20.98 18.15 20.34
N LYS A 178 -21.79 17.25 19.74
CA LYS A 178 -22.60 17.51 18.54
C LYS A 178 -21.77 18.00 17.36
N ILE A 179 -20.60 17.40 17.15
CA ILE A 179 -19.68 17.68 16.03
C ILE A 179 -19.45 16.43 15.19
N ASP A 180 -18.89 16.61 14.00
CA ASP A 180 -18.52 15.49 13.13
C ASP A 180 -17.47 14.59 13.80
N PRO A 181 -17.76 13.29 14.05
CA PRO A 181 -16.81 12.37 14.64
C PRO A 181 -15.50 12.24 13.85
N THR A 182 -15.51 12.50 12.54
CA THR A 182 -14.30 12.51 11.71
C THR A 182 -13.29 13.55 12.17
N VAL A 183 -13.76 14.73 12.58
CA VAL A 183 -12.90 15.81 13.12
C VAL A 183 -12.26 15.36 14.43
N VAL A 184 -12.98 14.61 15.25
CA VAL A 184 -12.43 14.02 16.48
C VAL A 184 -11.39 12.96 16.13
N PHE A 185 -11.74 12.01 15.26
CA PHE A 185 -10.87 10.91 14.86
C PHE A 185 -9.52 11.41 14.31
N GLU A 186 -9.54 12.39 13.41
CA GLU A 186 -8.33 13.03 12.85
C GLU A 186 -7.51 13.79 13.90
N SER A 187 -8.14 14.18 15.02
CA SER A 187 -7.49 14.88 16.12
C SER A 187 -6.91 13.93 17.18
N LEU A 188 -7.25 12.63 17.13
CA LEU A 188 -6.72 11.61 18.05
C LEU A 188 -5.27 11.30 17.75
N GLU A 189 -4.47 11.16 18.79
CA GLU A 189 -3.04 10.84 18.72
C GLU A 189 -2.63 9.87 19.82
N LYS A 190 -1.48 9.20 19.68
CA LYS A 190 -0.88 8.47 20.80
C LYS A 190 -0.32 9.48 21.80
N PRO A 191 -0.58 9.35 23.11
CA PRO A 191 0.00 10.25 24.10
C PRO A 191 1.53 10.13 24.12
N LYS A 192 2.21 11.23 24.48
CA LYS A 192 3.68 11.29 24.56
C LYS A 192 4.26 10.42 25.66
N GLN A 193 3.52 10.23 26.75
CA GLN A 193 3.89 9.39 27.87
C GLN A 193 2.87 8.26 27.97
N ALA A 194 3.35 7.02 28.11
CA ALA A 194 2.50 5.83 28.04
C ALA A 194 1.59 5.66 29.27
N ASP A 195 1.95 6.26 30.40
CA ASP A 195 1.14 6.30 31.63
C ASP A 195 -0.13 7.14 31.47
N HIS A 196 -0.10 8.14 30.58
CA HIS A 196 -1.24 9.01 30.31
C HIS A 196 -2.39 8.29 29.59
N GLY A 197 -2.17 7.13 28.97
CA GLY A 197 -3.21 6.34 28.30
C GLY A 197 -2.75 5.79 26.94
N ASP A 198 -3.70 5.38 26.11
CA ASP A 198 -3.44 4.77 24.80
C ASP A 198 -3.81 5.70 23.64
N ILE A 199 -4.86 6.50 23.84
CA ILE A 199 -5.39 7.45 22.87
C ILE A 199 -5.53 8.80 23.56
N SER A 200 -5.15 9.87 22.90
CA SER A 200 -5.20 11.24 23.42
C SER A 200 -5.91 12.16 22.43
N LEU A 201 -6.73 13.05 22.97
CA LEU A 201 -7.40 14.13 22.25
C LEU A 201 -6.98 15.46 22.85
N ASN A 202 -6.34 16.32 22.07
CA ASN A 202 -6.10 17.70 22.49
C ASN A 202 -7.32 18.55 22.14
N SER A 203 -8.01 19.10 23.15
CA SER A 203 -9.23 19.88 22.95
C SER A 203 -9.02 21.15 22.10
N PHE A 204 -7.80 21.69 22.00
CA PHE A 204 -7.46 22.77 21.06
C PHE A 204 -7.68 22.37 19.58
N LYS A 205 -7.47 21.10 19.23
CA LYS A 205 -7.59 20.64 17.84
C LYS A 205 -9.04 20.65 17.34
N LEU A 206 -10.01 20.60 18.25
CA LEU A 206 -11.44 20.64 17.93
C LEU A 206 -11.92 22.03 17.48
N LYS A 207 -11.16 23.10 17.75
CA LYS A 207 -11.45 24.50 17.34
C LYS A 207 -12.87 24.97 17.68
N LEU A 208 -13.38 24.55 18.85
CA LEU A 208 -14.69 24.97 19.36
C LEU A 208 -14.60 26.31 20.10
N LYS A 209 -15.77 26.95 20.32
CA LYS A 209 -15.85 28.28 20.95
C LYS A 209 -15.56 28.23 22.44
N GLU A 210 -15.86 27.10 23.06
CA GLU A 210 -15.64 26.81 24.47
C GLU A 210 -14.14 26.83 24.81
N LYS A 211 -13.80 27.25 26.03
CA LYS A 211 -12.40 27.26 26.46
C LYS A 211 -11.86 25.82 26.49
N PRO A 212 -10.68 25.54 25.91
CA PRO A 212 -10.13 24.18 25.79
C PRO A 212 -10.03 23.38 27.10
N ASN A 213 -9.68 24.04 28.22
CA ASN A 213 -9.64 23.40 29.54
C ASN A 213 -11.04 23.05 30.07
N GLU A 214 -12.03 23.91 29.84
CA GLU A 214 -13.42 23.67 30.25
C GLU A 214 -14.03 22.55 29.40
N LEU A 215 -13.74 22.56 28.10
CA LEU A 215 -14.14 21.52 27.15
C LEU A 215 -13.57 20.14 27.54
N ALA A 216 -12.29 20.07 27.90
CA ALA A 216 -11.66 18.83 28.34
C ALA A 216 -12.33 18.28 29.62
N LYS A 217 -12.56 19.14 30.62
CA LYS A 217 -13.28 18.76 31.85
C LYS A 217 -14.71 18.29 31.56
N PHE A 218 -15.44 19.01 30.70
CA PHE A 218 -16.78 18.62 30.29
C PHE A 218 -16.81 17.24 29.63
N ILE A 219 -15.86 16.95 28.74
CA ILE A 219 -15.75 15.63 28.12
C ILE A 219 -15.51 14.56 29.18
N LYS A 220 -14.55 14.74 30.09
CA LYS A 220 -14.28 13.77 31.18
C LYS A 220 -15.50 13.52 32.07
N GLU A 221 -16.26 14.55 32.43
CA GLU A 221 -17.44 14.42 33.29
C GLU A 221 -18.60 13.68 32.63
N LYS A 222 -18.71 13.78 31.31
CA LYS A 222 -19.84 13.24 30.55
C LYS A 222 -19.51 11.99 29.74
N TYR A 223 -18.23 11.67 29.56
CA TYR A 223 -17.79 10.50 28.82
C TYR A 223 -18.10 9.23 29.62
N ILE A 224 -18.89 8.35 29.02
CA ILE A 224 -19.26 7.05 29.60
C ILE A 224 -18.31 6.00 29.01
N THR A 225 -17.52 5.37 29.88
CA THR A 225 -16.62 4.26 29.55
C THR A 225 -17.40 3.01 29.15
N ASP A 226 -16.75 2.09 28.45
CA ASP A 226 -17.31 0.80 28.03
C ASP A 226 -16.22 -0.29 27.97
N ASP A 227 -16.55 -1.42 27.36
CA ASP A 227 -15.66 -2.57 27.24
C ASP A 227 -14.41 -2.29 26.37
N LEU A 228 -14.46 -1.30 25.47
CA LEU A 228 -13.33 -0.91 24.61
C LEU A 228 -12.47 0.17 25.27
N ILE A 229 -13.11 1.16 25.92
CA ILE A 229 -12.46 2.29 26.57
C ILE A 229 -12.83 2.29 28.05
N VAL A 230 -11.89 1.79 28.86
CA VAL A 230 -12.09 1.53 30.30
C VAL A 230 -11.84 2.76 31.17
N GLU A 231 -11.10 3.74 30.65
CA GLU A 231 -10.79 4.96 31.38
C GLU A 231 -10.74 6.15 30.43
N CYS A 232 -11.15 7.31 30.92
CA CYS A 232 -10.99 8.61 30.27
C CYS A 232 -10.48 9.56 31.34
N ASN A 233 -9.37 10.27 31.17
CA ASN A 233 -8.75 11.18 32.13
C ASN A 233 -8.35 12.49 31.46
N VAL A 234 -8.19 13.57 32.25
CA VAL A 234 -7.82 14.88 31.72
C VAL A 234 -6.55 15.39 32.38
N ILE A 235 -5.60 15.81 31.55
CA ILE A 235 -4.35 16.47 31.96
C ILE A 235 -4.24 17.78 31.17
N GLY A 236 -4.57 18.90 31.82
CA GLY A 236 -4.67 20.19 31.14
C GLY A 236 -5.75 20.18 30.04
N THR A 237 -5.34 20.38 28.80
CA THR A 237 -6.23 20.34 27.62
C THR A 237 -6.27 18.98 26.92
N PHE A 238 -5.54 17.99 27.43
CA PHE A 238 -5.52 16.65 26.86
C PHE A 238 -6.54 15.77 27.57
N ILE A 239 -7.44 15.18 26.78
CA ILE A 239 -8.31 14.09 27.21
C ILE A 239 -7.65 12.78 26.78
N ASN A 240 -7.20 11.99 27.73
CA ASN A 240 -6.55 10.72 27.47
C ASN A 240 -7.49 9.55 27.79
N PHE A 241 -7.50 8.55 26.94
CA PHE A 241 -8.34 7.37 27.01
C PHE A 241 -7.47 6.13 27.15
N ARG A 242 -7.83 5.24 28.08
CA ARG A 242 -7.19 3.94 28.25
C ARG A 242 -8.04 2.89 27.56
N ALA A 243 -7.44 2.18 26.62
CA ALA A 243 -8.09 1.08 25.93
C ALA A 243 -8.12 -0.16 26.84
N ASN A 244 -9.10 -1.03 26.63
CA ASN A 244 -9.07 -2.38 27.17
C ASN A 244 -7.92 -3.15 26.50
N LYS A 245 -6.80 -3.28 27.23
CA LYS A 245 -5.57 -3.88 26.72
C LYS A 245 -5.72 -5.36 26.42
N ASP A 246 -6.55 -6.09 27.17
CA ASP A 246 -6.79 -7.50 26.93
C ASP A 246 -7.60 -7.72 25.65
N ASP A 247 -8.69 -6.96 25.46
CA ASP A 247 -9.47 -6.99 24.21
C ASP A 247 -8.61 -6.58 23.01
N PHE A 248 -7.82 -5.53 23.15
CA PHE A 248 -6.89 -5.06 22.12
C PHE A 248 -5.86 -6.14 21.73
N ARG A 249 -5.19 -6.76 22.71
CA ARG A 249 -4.28 -7.89 22.48
C ARG A 249 -4.97 -9.01 21.71
N ASN A 250 -6.15 -9.42 22.17
CA ASN A 250 -6.86 -10.54 21.61
C ASN A 250 -7.23 -10.26 20.15
N LYS A 251 -7.81 -9.10 19.85
CA LYS A 251 -8.16 -8.68 18.49
C LYS A 251 -6.95 -8.59 17.56
N VAL A 252 -5.85 -7.99 18.01
CA VAL A 252 -4.62 -7.84 17.19
C VAL A 252 -4.02 -9.19 16.83
N ILE A 253 -3.85 -10.08 17.81
CA ILE A 253 -3.28 -11.42 17.57
C ILE A 253 -4.20 -12.21 16.63
N MET A 254 -5.50 -12.20 16.88
CA MET A 254 -6.48 -12.92 16.06
C MET A 254 -6.53 -12.40 14.62
N GLU A 255 -6.51 -11.08 14.42
CA GLU A 255 -6.47 -10.50 13.08
C GLU A 255 -5.19 -10.89 12.33
N ALA A 256 -4.04 -10.80 12.99
CA ALA A 256 -2.75 -11.15 12.40
C ALA A 256 -2.67 -12.62 12.00
N LEU A 257 -3.16 -13.54 12.86
CA LEU A 257 -3.23 -14.97 12.54
C LEU A 257 -4.21 -15.26 11.40
N THR A 258 -5.39 -14.62 11.42
CA THR A 258 -6.42 -14.84 10.40
C THR A 258 -5.97 -14.36 9.03
N LYS A 259 -5.41 -13.14 8.96
CA LYS A 259 -4.97 -12.55 7.69
C LYS A 259 -3.64 -13.11 7.23
N ASN A 260 -2.78 -13.58 8.12
CA ASN A 260 -1.50 -14.21 7.81
C ASN A 260 -0.68 -13.35 6.82
N SER A 261 -0.35 -13.85 5.62
CA SER A 261 0.37 -13.11 4.58
C SER A 261 -0.32 -11.83 4.10
N GLU A 262 -1.63 -11.73 4.30
CA GLU A 262 -2.43 -10.55 3.96
C GLU A 262 -2.51 -9.54 5.11
N TYR A 263 -1.91 -9.80 6.28
CA TYR A 263 -1.93 -8.85 7.39
C TYR A 263 -1.22 -7.54 7.00
N GLY A 264 -1.90 -6.42 7.19
CA GLY A 264 -1.47 -5.09 6.74
C GLY A 264 -1.87 -4.72 5.30
N LYS A 265 -2.31 -5.69 4.49
CA LYS A 265 -2.78 -5.43 3.12
C LYS A 265 -4.10 -4.66 3.16
N ASN A 266 -4.29 -3.79 2.19
CA ASN A 266 -5.49 -2.98 2.09
C ASN A 266 -5.98 -2.77 0.65
N LYS A 267 -7.17 -2.15 0.53
CA LYS A 267 -7.85 -1.87 -0.73
C LYS A 267 -7.91 -0.37 -1.08
N GLY A 268 -7.02 0.45 -0.51
CA GLY A 268 -7.04 1.90 -0.73
C GLY A 268 -6.84 2.33 -2.18
N GLY A 269 -6.16 1.49 -2.96
CA GLY A 269 -5.89 1.66 -4.37
C GLY A 269 -6.82 0.89 -5.32
N GLU A 270 -7.86 0.23 -4.82
CA GLU A 270 -8.72 -0.61 -5.66
C GLU A 270 -9.31 0.20 -6.83
N GLY A 271 -9.23 -0.38 -8.03
CA GLY A 271 -9.67 0.27 -9.28
C GLY A 271 -8.72 1.35 -9.82
N LYS A 272 -7.60 1.65 -9.16
CA LYS A 272 -6.62 2.65 -9.60
C LYS A 272 -5.36 2.01 -10.16
N THR A 273 -4.79 2.65 -11.18
CA THR A 273 -3.56 2.19 -11.86
C THR A 273 -2.38 3.12 -11.54
N ILE A 274 -1.27 2.53 -11.12
CA ILE A 274 0.00 3.23 -10.87
C ILE A 274 1.05 2.72 -11.86
N VAL A 275 1.81 3.63 -12.45
CA VAL A 275 3.02 3.31 -13.23
C VAL A 275 4.24 3.72 -12.41
N VAL A 276 5.20 2.81 -12.24
CA VAL A 276 6.49 3.11 -11.60
C VAL A 276 7.60 2.87 -12.61
N GLU A 277 8.28 3.94 -13.02
CA GLU A 277 9.46 3.88 -13.87
C GLU A 277 10.72 3.89 -12.98
N TYR A 278 11.56 2.86 -13.09
CA TYR A 278 12.74 2.72 -12.24
C TYR A 278 13.83 1.85 -12.87
N SER A 279 15.02 1.90 -12.26
CA SER A 279 16.28 1.40 -12.78
C SER A 279 16.77 2.13 -14.04
N SER A 280 16.04 2.00 -15.15
CA SER A 280 16.25 2.72 -16.42
C SER A 280 17.73 2.92 -16.81
N PRO A 281 18.58 1.87 -16.78
CA PRO A 281 19.99 2.01 -17.08
C PRO A 281 20.21 2.30 -18.57
N ASN A 282 21.40 2.83 -18.87
CA ASN A 282 21.90 2.88 -20.24
C ASN A 282 22.55 1.53 -20.57
N ILE A 283 22.07 0.84 -21.59
CA ILE A 283 22.51 -0.52 -21.91
C ILE A 283 24.00 -0.56 -22.29
N ALA A 284 24.56 0.53 -22.82
CA ALA A 284 25.97 0.62 -23.19
C ALA A 284 26.90 0.89 -21.99
N LYS A 285 26.38 0.92 -20.76
CA LYS A 285 27.16 1.13 -19.53
C LYS A 285 26.91 0.01 -18.53
N PRO A 286 27.94 -0.39 -17.77
CA PRO A 286 27.80 -1.46 -16.81
C PRO A 286 26.94 -1.04 -15.62
N PHE A 287 26.28 -2.03 -15.03
CA PHE A 287 25.41 -1.82 -13.89
C PHE A 287 26.21 -1.63 -12.59
N HIS A 288 26.36 -0.37 -12.17
CA HIS A 288 26.99 0.00 -10.89
C HIS A 288 25.97 0.29 -9.78
N VAL A 289 26.43 0.44 -8.53
CA VAL A 289 25.61 0.74 -7.32
C VAL A 289 24.67 1.95 -7.47
N GLY A 290 25.02 2.96 -8.28
CA GLY A 290 24.08 4.05 -8.59
C GLY A 290 22.74 3.57 -9.20
N HIS A 291 22.76 2.53 -10.05
CA HIS A 291 21.56 1.94 -10.63
C HIS A 291 20.83 1.04 -9.62
N LEU A 292 21.55 0.43 -8.67
CA LEU A 292 20.95 -0.34 -7.58
C LEU A 292 19.94 0.52 -6.81
N ARG A 293 20.27 1.77 -6.48
CA ARG A 293 19.38 2.67 -5.72
C ARG A 293 18.02 2.84 -6.38
N SER A 294 18.00 3.24 -7.66
CA SER A 294 16.74 3.39 -8.40
C SER A 294 15.98 2.05 -8.44
N THR A 295 16.72 0.96 -8.67
CA THR A 295 16.17 -0.40 -8.78
C THR A 295 15.41 -0.83 -7.52
N ILE A 296 16.07 -0.75 -6.36
CA ILE A 296 15.49 -1.24 -5.11
C ILE A 296 14.42 -0.31 -4.56
N ILE A 297 14.57 1.02 -4.73
CA ILE A 297 13.55 2.00 -4.33
C ILE A 297 12.28 1.82 -5.18
N GLY A 298 12.45 1.65 -6.49
CA GLY A 298 11.32 1.43 -7.40
C GLY A 298 10.60 0.11 -7.13
N ASN A 299 11.33 -0.98 -6.88
CA ASN A 299 10.71 -2.25 -6.49
C ASN A 299 9.97 -2.12 -5.15
N PHE A 300 10.55 -1.45 -4.15
CA PHE A 300 9.85 -1.16 -2.89
C PHE A 300 8.51 -0.44 -3.12
N LEU A 301 8.49 0.60 -3.96
CA LEU A 301 7.25 1.30 -4.29
C LEU A 301 6.24 0.38 -4.98
N LYS A 302 6.70 -0.43 -5.95
CA LYS A 302 5.85 -1.43 -6.61
C LYS A 302 5.20 -2.36 -5.59
N GLN A 303 5.99 -2.95 -4.68
CA GLN A 303 5.48 -3.86 -3.64
C GLN A 303 4.51 -3.17 -2.69
N VAL A 304 4.84 -1.96 -2.22
CA VAL A 304 3.98 -1.18 -1.32
C VAL A 304 2.65 -0.84 -1.98
N PHE A 305 2.64 -0.39 -3.23
CA PHE A 305 1.41 -0.05 -3.92
C PHE A 305 0.55 -1.30 -4.21
N ILE A 306 1.15 -2.42 -4.60
CA ILE A 306 0.42 -3.70 -4.74
C ILE A 306 -0.22 -4.10 -3.40
N PHE A 307 0.51 -3.95 -2.29
CA PHE A 307 0.01 -4.27 -0.95
C PHE A 307 -1.09 -3.29 -0.46
N ASN A 308 -1.20 -2.11 -1.07
CA ASN A 308 -2.30 -1.15 -0.86
C ASN A 308 -3.45 -1.33 -1.88
N GLY A 309 -3.42 -2.38 -2.70
CA GLY A 309 -4.52 -2.76 -3.60
C GLY A 309 -4.55 -2.03 -4.94
N TYR A 310 -3.48 -1.34 -5.33
CA TYR A 310 -3.36 -0.73 -6.65
C TYR A 310 -3.02 -1.77 -7.72
N LYS A 311 -3.48 -1.54 -8.96
CA LYS A 311 -2.87 -2.16 -10.13
C LYS A 311 -1.57 -1.42 -10.43
N VAL A 312 -0.44 -2.11 -10.43
CA VAL A 312 0.88 -1.47 -10.64
C VAL A 312 1.55 -2.00 -11.89
N VAL A 313 2.10 -1.10 -12.69
CA VAL A 313 2.96 -1.42 -13.85
C VAL A 313 4.37 -0.93 -13.51
N GLY A 314 5.29 -1.87 -13.31
CA GLY A 314 6.72 -1.62 -13.21
C GLY A 314 7.35 -1.54 -14.60
N MET A 315 7.89 -0.38 -14.94
CA MET A 315 8.50 -0.10 -16.24
C MET A 315 9.99 0.15 -16.09
N ASN A 316 10.78 -0.50 -16.96
CA ASN A 316 12.18 -0.17 -17.17
C ASN A 316 12.28 0.65 -18.46
N TYR A 317 12.70 1.92 -18.38
CA TYR A 317 12.82 2.81 -19.55
C TYR A 317 14.29 2.92 -19.94
N LEU A 318 14.74 2.00 -20.80
CA LEU A 318 16.15 1.83 -21.10
C LEU A 318 16.70 3.01 -21.91
N GLY A 319 17.91 3.45 -21.53
CA GLY A 319 18.72 4.38 -22.32
C GLY A 319 19.29 3.66 -23.54
N ASP A 320 18.44 3.35 -24.51
CA ASP A 320 18.72 2.47 -25.63
C ASP A 320 18.90 3.19 -26.98
N TRP A 321 19.02 4.52 -26.97
CA TRP A 321 19.14 5.30 -28.19
C TRP A 321 20.22 6.40 -28.08
N GLY A 322 20.98 6.65 -29.15
CA GLY A 322 21.94 7.76 -29.23
C GLY A 322 23.32 7.39 -29.80
N LYS A 323 24.19 8.40 -29.98
CA LYS A 323 25.54 8.28 -30.56
C LYS A 323 26.41 7.18 -29.92
N GLN A 324 26.20 6.89 -28.63
CA GLN A 324 26.90 5.81 -27.94
C GLN A 324 26.74 4.44 -28.61
N TYR A 325 25.62 4.19 -29.31
CA TYR A 325 25.41 2.99 -30.11
C TYR A 325 26.20 2.99 -31.41
N GLY A 326 26.33 4.15 -32.06
CA GLY A 326 27.22 4.27 -33.21
C GLY A 326 28.67 3.97 -32.84
N LEU A 327 29.12 4.45 -31.67
CA LEU A 327 30.44 4.09 -31.13
C LEU A 327 30.53 2.59 -30.85
N LEU A 328 29.50 2.00 -30.23
CA LEU A 328 29.49 0.59 -29.90
C LEU A 328 29.50 -0.31 -31.14
N ALA A 329 28.75 0.05 -32.18
CA ALA A 329 28.71 -0.67 -33.45
C ALA A 329 30.08 -0.66 -34.16
N ILE A 330 30.69 0.51 -34.31
CA ILE A 330 32.04 0.65 -34.89
C ILE A 330 33.08 -0.07 -34.03
N GLY A 331 32.95 0.02 -32.70
CA GLY A 331 33.79 -0.71 -31.77
C GLY A 331 33.65 -2.21 -31.96
N PHE A 332 32.44 -2.72 -32.15
CA PHE A 332 32.18 -4.14 -32.32
C PHE A 332 32.72 -4.67 -33.65
N GLU A 333 32.68 -3.87 -34.72
CA GLU A 333 33.34 -4.24 -35.99
C GLU A 333 34.86 -4.41 -35.83
N ARG A 334 35.50 -3.65 -34.93
CA ARG A 334 36.97 -3.66 -34.73
C ARG A 334 37.44 -4.64 -33.66
N PHE A 335 36.68 -4.78 -32.58
CA PHE A 335 37.06 -5.47 -31.36
C PHE A 335 36.04 -6.51 -30.90
N GLY A 336 34.91 -6.61 -31.60
CA GLY A 336 33.84 -7.54 -31.27
C GLY A 336 34.25 -8.98 -31.52
N SER A 337 33.81 -9.86 -30.63
CA SER A 337 33.84 -11.30 -30.79
C SER A 337 32.42 -11.82 -30.61
N GLU A 338 31.95 -12.61 -31.57
CA GLU A 338 30.64 -13.23 -31.48
C GLU A 338 30.57 -14.25 -30.33
N GLU A 339 31.65 -14.98 -30.10
CA GLU A 339 31.74 -15.96 -29.01
C GLU A 339 31.61 -15.29 -27.63
N GLU A 340 32.33 -14.18 -27.42
CA GLU A 340 32.27 -13.43 -26.16
C GLU A 340 30.92 -12.72 -25.99
N LEU A 341 30.32 -12.23 -27.09
CA LEU A 341 28.98 -11.62 -27.05
C LEU A 341 27.91 -12.62 -26.59
N GLN A 342 27.99 -13.89 -27.00
CA GLN A 342 27.05 -14.93 -26.53
C GLN A 342 27.27 -15.30 -25.06
N LYS A 343 28.54 -15.30 -24.61
CA LYS A 343 28.91 -15.71 -23.25
C LYS A 343 28.51 -14.68 -22.20
N ASP A 344 28.87 -13.41 -22.43
CA ASP A 344 28.58 -12.30 -21.52
C ASP A 344 28.40 -11.00 -22.31
N PRO A 345 27.19 -10.76 -22.85
CA PRO A 345 26.93 -9.60 -23.70
C PRO A 345 27.29 -8.27 -23.05
N ILE A 346 26.93 -8.08 -21.76
CA ILE A 346 27.13 -6.79 -21.08
C ILE A 346 28.62 -6.52 -20.90
N LYS A 347 29.37 -7.50 -20.40
CA LYS A 347 30.81 -7.34 -20.16
C LYS A 347 31.58 -7.16 -21.46
N HIS A 348 31.26 -7.95 -22.48
CA HIS A 348 31.94 -7.84 -23.77
C HIS A 348 31.63 -6.50 -24.46
N LEU A 349 30.36 -6.08 -24.52
CA LEU A 349 29.98 -4.78 -25.06
C LEU A 349 30.61 -3.62 -24.27
N TYR A 350 30.77 -3.76 -22.95
CA TYR A 350 31.49 -2.79 -22.14
C TYR A 350 32.98 -2.71 -22.51
N ASN A 351 33.66 -3.84 -22.68
CA ASN A 351 35.06 -3.87 -23.09
C ASN A 351 35.25 -3.21 -24.47
N VAL A 352 34.38 -3.57 -25.42
CA VAL A 352 34.33 -2.93 -26.75
C VAL A 352 34.12 -1.43 -26.63
N TYR A 353 33.18 -0.99 -25.79
CA TYR A 353 32.91 0.42 -25.53
C TYR A 353 34.14 1.15 -24.95
N VAL A 354 34.86 0.54 -24.02
CA VAL A 354 36.06 1.14 -23.42
C VAL A 354 37.17 1.30 -24.46
N GLU A 355 37.45 0.26 -25.25
CA GLU A 355 38.49 0.29 -26.28
C GLU A 355 38.18 1.31 -27.38
N ILE A 356 36.94 1.35 -27.89
CA ILE A 356 36.58 2.33 -28.93
C ILE A 356 36.60 3.76 -28.41
N ASN A 357 36.23 4.00 -27.14
CA ASN A 357 36.32 5.33 -26.55
C ASN A 357 37.77 5.77 -26.28
N LYS A 358 38.68 4.82 -26.04
CA LYS A 358 40.11 5.11 -25.93
C LYS A 358 40.65 5.56 -27.29
N LEU A 359 40.35 4.82 -28.35
CA LEU A 359 40.73 5.21 -29.71
C LEU A 359 40.09 6.54 -30.14
N ALA A 360 38.81 6.78 -29.82
CA ALA A 360 38.12 8.01 -30.20
C ALA A 360 38.71 9.29 -29.56
N LYS A 361 39.52 9.16 -28.51
CA LYS A 361 40.29 10.29 -27.95
C LYS A 361 41.53 10.63 -28.79
N GLU A 362 42.06 9.65 -29.50
CA GLU A 362 43.27 9.78 -30.32
C GLU A 362 42.92 10.05 -31.79
N ASP A 363 41.76 9.58 -32.25
CA ASP A 363 41.26 9.72 -33.62
C ASP A 363 39.84 10.33 -33.64
N GLU A 364 39.76 11.62 -33.99
CA GLU A 364 38.49 12.35 -34.06
C GLU A 364 37.54 11.80 -35.14
N THR A 365 38.04 11.10 -36.17
CA THR A 365 37.20 10.56 -37.25
C THR A 365 36.21 9.50 -36.76
N ILE A 366 36.54 8.80 -35.66
CA ILE A 366 35.66 7.81 -35.02
C ILE A 366 34.39 8.49 -34.51
N HIS A 367 34.47 9.73 -34.06
CA HIS A 367 33.31 10.47 -33.62
C HIS A 367 32.39 10.88 -34.77
N ASP A 368 32.93 11.10 -35.97
CA ASP A 368 32.15 11.38 -37.17
C ASP A 368 31.45 10.11 -37.65
N LEU A 369 32.20 9.00 -37.78
CA LEU A 369 31.64 7.68 -38.13
C LEU A 369 30.51 7.28 -37.18
N ALA A 370 30.67 7.50 -35.87
CA ALA A 370 29.63 7.18 -34.89
C ALA A 370 28.38 8.05 -35.03
N ARG A 371 28.52 9.32 -35.47
CA ARG A 371 27.37 10.17 -35.78
C ARG A 371 26.69 9.70 -37.07
N ASP A 372 27.46 9.28 -38.07
CA ASP A 372 26.93 8.76 -39.34
C ASP A 372 26.16 7.45 -39.12
N TYR A 373 26.70 6.53 -38.32
CA TYR A 373 26.01 5.30 -37.94
C TYR A 373 24.70 5.59 -37.22
N PHE A 374 24.70 6.52 -36.26
CA PHE A 374 23.48 6.91 -35.56
C PHE A 374 22.46 7.57 -36.50
N ALA A 375 22.91 8.40 -37.46
CA ALA A 375 22.04 8.99 -38.47
C ALA A 375 21.44 7.94 -39.42
N ARG A 376 22.14 6.83 -39.69
CA ARG A 376 21.57 5.66 -40.40
C ARG A 376 20.45 5.02 -39.59
N MET A 377 20.64 4.81 -38.29
CA MET A 377 19.59 4.28 -37.41
C MET A 377 18.34 5.16 -37.41
N GLU A 378 18.50 6.48 -37.28
CA GLU A 378 17.37 7.44 -37.33
C GLU A 378 16.66 7.48 -38.70
N LYS A 379 17.31 7.01 -39.77
CA LYS A 379 16.71 6.90 -41.11
C LYS A 379 16.04 5.55 -41.36
N GLY A 380 16.08 4.63 -40.40
CA GLY A 380 15.48 3.30 -40.55
C GLY A 380 16.34 2.30 -41.33
N ASP A 381 17.67 2.47 -41.34
CA ASP A 381 18.60 1.53 -41.98
C ASP A 381 18.52 0.15 -41.32
N GLU A 382 18.07 -0.87 -42.06
CA GLU A 382 17.78 -2.21 -41.53
C GLU A 382 19.02 -2.90 -40.95
N GLU A 383 20.19 -2.73 -41.56
CA GLU A 383 21.44 -3.34 -41.08
C GLU A 383 21.86 -2.72 -39.73
N ALA A 384 21.85 -1.40 -39.65
CA ALA A 384 22.20 -0.68 -38.43
C ALA A 384 21.21 -0.96 -37.29
N LEU A 385 19.92 -1.01 -37.60
CA LEU A 385 18.87 -1.35 -36.65
C LEU A 385 18.94 -2.81 -36.20
N SER A 386 19.31 -3.75 -37.09
CA SER A 386 19.43 -5.17 -36.74
C SER A 386 20.53 -5.39 -35.69
N LEU A 387 21.70 -4.77 -35.87
CA LEU A 387 22.79 -4.87 -34.91
C LEU A 387 22.42 -4.24 -33.56
N TRP A 388 21.80 -3.06 -33.58
CA TRP A 388 21.28 -2.40 -32.39
C TRP A 388 20.26 -3.26 -31.63
N GLN A 389 19.26 -3.79 -32.34
CA GLN A 389 18.20 -4.62 -31.77
C GLN A 389 18.80 -5.86 -31.08
N ARG A 390 19.80 -6.48 -31.73
CA ARG A 390 20.52 -7.61 -31.16
C ARG A 390 21.24 -7.25 -29.85
N PHE A 391 21.97 -6.15 -29.80
CA PHE A 391 22.63 -5.69 -28.57
C PHE A 391 21.63 -5.40 -27.46
N ARG A 392 20.51 -4.76 -27.81
CA ARG A 392 19.42 -4.46 -26.89
C ARG A 392 18.82 -5.74 -26.31
N ASP A 393 18.45 -6.69 -27.15
CA ASP A 393 17.76 -7.91 -26.71
C ASP A 393 18.65 -8.80 -25.83
N LEU A 394 19.92 -9.00 -26.23
CA LEU A 394 20.89 -9.75 -25.43
C LEU A 394 21.13 -9.10 -24.06
N SER A 395 21.16 -7.77 -24.02
CA SER A 395 21.34 -7.04 -22.77
C SER A 395 20.10 -7.10 -21.87
N ILE A 396 18.89 -7.09 -22.44
CA ILE A 396 17.64 -7.27 -21.69
C ILE A 396 17.62 -8.66 -21.01
N GLU A 397 18.02 -9.72 -21.70
CA GLU A 397 18.09 -11.06 -21.10
C GLU A 397 19.09 -11.11 -19.93
N LYS A 398 20.28 -10.51 -20.08
CA LYS A 398 21.23 -10.40 -18.97
C LYS A 398 20.72 -9.54 -17.82
N TYR A 399 20.02 -8.45 -18.11
CA TYR A 399 19.38 -7.63 -17.08
C TYR A 399 18.31 -8.40 -16.31
N LYS A 400 17.52 -9.25 -16.97
CA LYS A 400 16.52 -10.11 -16.29
C LYS A 400 17.19 -11.03 -15.26
N GLU A 401 18.34 -11.62 -15.56
CA GLU A 401 19.11 -12.45 -14.62
C GLU A 401 19.48 -11.63 -13.37
N LEU A 402 20.08 -10.45 -13.56
CA LEU A 402 20.48 -9.56 -12.46
C LEU A 402 19.27 -9.06 -11.64
N TYR A 403 18.20 -8.63 -12.31
CA TYR A 403 16.98 -8.17 -11.64
C TYR A 403 16.30 -9.30 -10.86
N SER A 404 16.27 -10.51 -11.41
CA SER A 404 15.75 -11.68 -10.70
C SER A 404 16.52 -11.96 -9.42
N ARG A 405 17.86 -11.83 -9.42
CA ARG A 405 18.68 -11.94 -8.20
C ARG A 405 18.30 -10.90 -7.15
N LEU A 406 17.90 -9.70 -7.56
CA LEU A 406 17.41 -8.62 -6.69
C LEU A 406 15.92 -8.75 -6.32
N ASN A 407 15.24 -9.83 -6.71
CA ASN A 407 13.78 -10.01 -6.59
C ASN A 407 12.99 -8.87 -7.26
N VAL A 408 13.46 -8.44 -8.41
CA VAL A 408 12.85 -7.40 -9.24
C VAL A 408 12.33 -8.02 -10.52
N GLU A 409 11.08 -7.72 -10.83
CA GLU A 409 10.43 -8.10 -12.08
C GLU A 409 9.76 -6.87 -12.70
N PHE A 410 10.06 -6.63 -13.97
CA PHE A 410 9.43 -5.56 -14.75
C PHE A 410 8.32 -6.14 -15.60
N ASP A 411 7.21 -5.40 -15.67
CA ASP A 411 6.09 -5.73 -16.53
C ASP A 411 6.41 -5.34 -17.98
N ILE A 412 7.20 -4.27 -18.17
CA ILE A 412 7.54 -3.71 -19.48
C ILE A 412 9.00 -3.23 -19.52
N TYR A 413 9.73 -3.67 -20.55
CA TYR A 413 11.02 -3.11 -20.95
C TYR A 413 10.81 -2.14 -22.13
N SER A 414 10.60 -0.87 -21.79
CA SER A 414 10.51 0.24 -22.73
C SER A 414 11.90 0.81 -23.02
N GLY A 415 11.99 1.80 -23.90
CA GLY A 415 13.26 2.45 -24.21
C GLY A 415 13.08 3.75 -24.97
N GLU A 416 14.12 4.57 -24.95
CA GLU A 416 14.20 5.81 -25.69
C GLU A 416 13.96 5.64 -27.20
N SER A 417 14.34 4.49 -27.74
CA SER A 417 14.21 4.08 -29.14
C SER A 417 12.76 4.08 -29.65
N LEU A 418 11.77 3.87 -28.76
CA LEU A 418 10.36 3.69 -29.14
C LEU A 418 9.65 5.01 -29.50
N TYR A 419 10.29 6.15 -29.27
CA TYR A 419 9.61 7.45 -29.23
C TYR A 419 9.96 8.41 -30.37
N GLU A 420 10.57 7.94 -31.48
CA GLU A 420 10.95 8.83 -32.59
C GLU A 420 9.75 9.58 -33.20
N GLN A 421 8.69 8.85 -33.57
CA GLN A 421 7.47 9.48 -34.08
C GLN A 421 6.76 10.29 -33.00
N GLY A 422 6.72 9.78 -31.77
CA GLY A 422 6.12 10.47 -30.63
C GLY A 422 6.77 11.84 -30.35
N MET A 423 8.09 11.98 -30.57
CA MET A 423 8.79 13.26 -30.43
C MET A 423 8.31 14.31 -31.44
N LYS A 424 8.05 13.91 -32.70
CA LYS A 424 7.52 14.80 -33.74
C LYS A 424 6.12 15.29 -33.36
N ASP A 425 5.29 14.38 -32.86
CA ASP A 425 3.93 14.69 -32.41
C ASP A 425 3.93 15.59 -31.15
N ALA A 426 4.81 15.30 -30.18
CA ALA A 426 4.98 16.12 -28.99
C ALA A 426 5.40 17.55 -29.35
N LEU A 427 6.37 17.73 -30.24
CA LEU A 427 6.77 19.06 -30.71
C LEU A 427 5.63 19.80 -31.40
N LYS A 428 4.82 19.11 -32.20
CA LYS A 428 3.64 19.69 -32.84
C LYS A 428 2.65 20.23 -31.79
N ILE A 429 2.34 19.42 -30.77
CA ILE A 429 1.47 19.81 -29.67
C ILE A 429 2.03 21.05 -28.95
N LEU A 430 3.33 21.05 -28.60
CA LEU A 430 3.95 22.16 -27.89
C LEU A 430 3.96 23.46 -28.72
N LYS A 431 4.13 23.36 -30.05
CA LYS A 431 4.01 24.51 -30.97
C LYS A 431 2.59 25.04 -31.03
N GLU A 432 1.59 24.18 -31.17
CA GLU A 432 0.16 24.57 -31.19
C GLU A 432 -0.26 25.27 -29.87
N LYS A 433 0.32 24.83 -28.74
CA LYS A 433 0.12 25.44 -27.42
C LYS A 433 0.95 26.71 -27.19
N LYS A 434 1.74 27.16 -28.17
CA LYS A 434 2.62 28.34 -28.10
C LYS A 434 3.65 28.28 -26.96
N LEU A 435 4.13 27.06 -26.64
CA LEU A 435 5.16 26.84 -25.61
C LEU A 435 6.57 26.77 -26.16
N VAL A 436 6.71 26.74 -27.49
CA VAL A 436 7.98 26.67 -28.19
C VAL A 436 8.34 28.04 -28.75
N LYS A 437 9.54 28.51 -28.44
CA LYS A 437 10.17 29.67 -29.07
C LYS A 437 11.37 29.21 -29.88
N GLU A 438 11.66 29.92 -30.96
CA GLU A 438 12.91 29.73 -31.70
C GLU A 438 13.96 30.69 -31.15
N ASP A 439 15.16 30.17 -30.85
CA ASP A 439 16.31 30.93 -30.38
C ASP A 439 17.57 30.40 -31.06
N ASN A 440 18.24 31.24 -31.85
CA ASN A 440 19.42 30.88 -32.66
C ASN A 440 19.25 29.57 -33.49
N GLY A 441 18.05 29.38 -34.06
CA GLY A 441 17.67 28.20 -34.84
C GLY A 441 17.32 26.95 -34.00
N ALA A 442 17.53 26.97 -32.68
CA ALA A 442 17.08 25.92 -31.77
C ALA A 442 15.63 26.18 -31.32
N LEU A 443 14.88 25.12 -31.04
CA LEU A 443 13.56 25.22 -30.41
C LEU A 443 13.68 25.03 -28.91
N ILE A 444 13.17 26.00 -28.15
CA ILE A 444 13.26 26.06 -26.70
C ILE A 444 11.89 26.25 -26.05
N ALA A 445 11.74 25.76 -24.82
CA ALA A 445 10.70 26.16 -23.89
C ALA A 445 11.31 27.11 -22.85
N ASP A 446 10.79 28.34 -22.80
CA ASP A 446 11.23 29.38 -21.87
C ASP A 446 10.45 29.26 -20.56
N LEU A 447 11.12 28.80 -19.50
CA LEU A 447 10.57 28.56 -18.17
C LEU A 447 11.23 29.47 -17.12
N ASN A 448 11.77 30.62 -17.53
CA ASN A 448 12.42 31.57 -16.63
C ASN A 448 11.43 32.13 -15.59
N GLU A 449 10.18 32.38 -15.98
CA GLU A 449 9.12 32.83 -15.06
C GLU A 449 8.85 31.81 -13.93
N ASP A 450 9.07 30.51 -14.22
CA ASP A 450 8.94 29.42 -13.26
C ASP A 450 10.24 29.13 -12.49
N LYS A 451 11.30 29.92 -12.70
CA LYS A 451 12.64 29.71 -12.13
C LYS A 451 13.30 28.37 -12.54
N LEU A 452 12.94 27.84 -13.71
CA LEU A 452 13.49 26.59 -14.26
C LEU A 452 14.40 26.82 -15.47
N GLY A 453 14.67 28.07 -15.82
CA GLY A 453 15.57 28.44 -16.92
C GLY A 453 15.00 28.14 -18.31
N VAL A 454 15.88 27.93 -19.28
CA VAL A 454 15.51 27.60 -20.65
C VAL A 454 15.72 26.11 -20.89
N ALA A 455 14.69 25.44 -21.38
CA ALA A 455 14.74 24.02 -21.71
C ALA A 455 14.82 23.83 -23.23
N VAL A 456 15.89 23.23 -23.72
CA VAL A 456 16.07 23.00 -25.17
C VAL A 456 15.30 21.75 -25.58
N LEU A 457 14.44 21.88 -26.59
CA LEU A 457 13.61 20.79 -27.13
C LEU A 457 14.20 20.23 -28.44
N GLN A 458 14.68 21.12 -29.31
CA GLN A 458 15.32 20.75 -30.57
C GLN A 458 16.56 21.62 -30.79
N LYS A 459 17.65 21.01 -31.25
CA LYS A 459 18.86 21.76 -31.66
C LYS A 459 18.66 22.42 -33.03
N SER A 460 19.56 23.35 -33.37
CA SER A 460 19.56 24.05 -34.66
C SER A 460 19.72 23.15 -35.89
N ASN A 461 20.30 21.95 -35.72
CA ASN A 461 20.42 20.94 -36.76
C ASN A 461 19.15 20.06 -36.89
N GLY A 462 18.07 20.36 -36.18
CA GLY A 462 16.81 19.61 -36.22
C GLY A 462 16.77 18.36 -35.31
N THR A 463 17.86 18.01 -34.63
CA THR A 463 17.88 16.85 -33.72
C THR A 463 17.09 17.15 -32.44
N THR A 464 16.14 16.28 -32.09
CA THR A 464 15.36 16.37 -30.84
C THR A 464 16.17 15.87 -29.63
N LEU A 465 15.84 16.36 -28.44
CA LEU A 465 16.56 16.07 -27.20
C LEU A 465 15.78 15.14 -26.26
N TYR A 466 16.47 14.66 -25.21
CA TYR A 466 15.90 13.80 -24.16
C TYR A 466 14.59 14.36 -23.58
N LEU A 467 14.52 15.66 -23.32
CA LEU A 467 13.31 16.27 -22.77
C LEU A 467 12.09 16.15 -23.69
N THR A 468 12.27 16.34 -25.00
CA THR A 468 11.20 16.13 -25.98
C THR A 468 10.76 14.68 -26.04
N ARG A 469 11.71 13.75 -25.90
CA ARG A 469 11.43 12.32 -25.83
C ARG A 469 10.62 11.97 -24.59
N ASP A 470 10.96 12.53 -23.44
CA ASP A 470 10.23 12.26 -22.20
C ASP A 470 8.83 12.87 -22.21
N VAL A 471 8.62 14.00 -22.89
CA VAL A 471 7.26 14.52 -23.16
C VAL A 471 6.47 13.52 -24.00
N ALA A 472 7.07 13.00 -25.07
CA ALA A 472 6.43 12.00 -25.92
C ALA A 472 6.10 10.71 -25.14
N ALA A 473 7.06 10.22 -24.34
CA ALA A 473 6.89 9.05 -23.51
C ALA A 473 5.79 9.25 -22.45
N ALA A 474 5.74 10.41 -21.78
CA ALA A 474 4.69 10.71 -20.81
C ALA A 474 3.29 10.70 -21.45
N ILE A 475 3.13 11.28 -22.65
CA ILE A 475 1.87 11.28 -23.40
C ILE A 475 1.46 9.86 -23.77
N ASP A 476 2.39 9.06 -24.29
CA ASP A 476 2.14 7.67 -24.68
C ASP A 476 1.76 6.79 -23.49
N ARG A 477 2.46 6.93 -22.36
CA ARG A 477 2.17 6.21 -21.12
C ARG A 477 0.77 6.56 -20.58
N GLN A 478 0.39 7.84 -20.63
CA GLN A 478 -0.97 8.22 -20.24
C GLN A 478 -2.02 7.60 -21.17
N LYS A 479 -1.80 7.61 -22.49
CA LYS A 479 -2.71 7.00 -23.46
C LYS A 479 -2.83 5.49 -23.25
N THR A 480 -1.73 4.82 -22.96
CA THR A 480 -1.64 3.37 -22.84
C THR A 480 -2.23 2.86 -21.53
N PHE A 481 -1.88 3.49 -20.40
CA PHE A 481 -2.25 2.98 -19.08
C PHE A 481 -3.40 3.74 -18.43
N ASN A 482 -3.74 4.94 -18.92
CA ASN A 482 -4.67 5.85 -18.28
C ASN A 482 -4.44 5.94 -16.77
N PHE A 483 -3.19 6.19 -16.37
CA PHE A 483 -2.78 6.03 -14.99
C PHE A 483 -3.43 7.05 -14.06
N ASP A 484 -3.61 6.65 -12.80
CA ASP A 484 -4.02 7.52 -11.71
C ASP A 484 -2.82 8.24 -11.12
N GLN A 485 -1.66 7.60 -11.05
CA GLN A 485 -0.39 8.20 -10.62
C GLN A 485 0.77 7.57 -11.41
N MET A 486 1.80 8.37 -11.67
CA MET A 486 3.03 7.91 -12.29
C MET A 486 4.25 8.37 -11.49
N PHE A 487 5.12 7.44 -11.11
CA PHE A 487 6.31 7.69 -10.32
C PHE A 487 7.57 7.48 -11.15
N TYR A 488 8.39 8.52 -11.24
CA TYR A 488 9.70 8.52 -11.89
C TYR A 488 10.77 8.38 -10.81
N VAL A 489 11.43 7.22 -10.72
CA VAL A 489 12.46 6.95 -9.69
C VAL A 489 13.84 7.26 -10.27
N VAL A 490 14.22 8.54 -10.22
CA VAL A 490 15.42 9.08 -10.89
C VAL A 490 16.30 9.83 -9.89
N ALA A 491 17.62 9.70 -9.98
CA ALA A 491 18.57 10.35 -9.07
C ALA A 491 18.39 11.87 -9.01
N SER A 492 18.74 12.49 -7.88
CA SER A 492 18.58 13.94 -7.65
C SER A 492 19.41 14.83 -8.58
N GLN A 493 20.43 14.26 -9.25
CA GLN A 493 21.16 14.95 -10.32
C GLN A 493 20.27 15.39 -11.49
N GLN A 494 19.10 14.76 -11.67
CA GLN A 494 18.14 15.09 -12.71
C GLN A 494 16.91 15.85 -12.19
N ASP A 495 16.96 16.41 -10.97
CA ASP A 495 15.86 17.19 -10.40
C ASP A 495 15.38 18.30 -11.36
N LEU A 496 16.31 19.07 -11.94
CA LEU A 496 15.96 20.15 -12.89
C LEU A 496 15.26 19.61 -14.15
N HIS A 497 15.73 18.49 -14.70
CA HIS A 497 15.17 17.89 -15.92
C HIS A 497 13.72 17.46 -15.70
N LEU A 498 13.43 16.75 -14.61
CA LEU A 498 12.07 16.30 -14.28
C LEU A 498 11.15 17.48 -13.91
N GLN A 499 11.68 18.50 -13.23
CA GLN A 499 10.93 19.74 -12.98
C GLN A 499 10.55 20.46 -14.27
N GLN A 500 11.48 20.57 -15.23
CA GLN A 500 11.21 21.14 -16.55
C GLN A 500 10.17 20.30 -17.31
N LEU A 501 10.30 18.98 -17.30
CA LEU A 501 9.33 18.06 -17.92
C LEU A 501 7.92 18.29 -17.36
N PHE A 502 7.74 18.23 -16.05
CA PHE A 502 6.42 18.38 -15.43
C PHE A 502 5.85 19.77 -15.64
N LYS A 503 6.69 20.81 -15.64
CA LYS A 503 6.25 22.18 -15.95
C LYS A 503 5.80 22.32 -17.41
N ILE A 504 6.49 21.67 -18.35
CA ILE A 504 6.06 21.65 -19.76
C ILE A 504 4.70 20.94 -19.88
N LEU A 505 4.50 19.81 -19.19
CA LEU A 505 3.23 19.10 -19.20
C LEU A 505 2.10 19.94 -18.59
N GLU A 506 2.37 20.65 -17.49
CA GLU A 506 1.45 21.61 -16.86
C GLU A 506 1.05 22.72 -17.85
N LYS A 507 2.04 23.43 -18.43
CA LYS A 507 1.77 24.53 -19.36
C LYS A 507 1.09 24.07 -20.66
N ALA A 508 1.26 22.81 -21.05
CA ALA A 508 0.55 22.20 -22.18
C ALA A 508 -0.93 21.92 -21.88
N ASN A 509 -1.38 22.15 -20.64
CA ASN A 509 -2.71 21.89 -20.13
C ASN A 509 -3.11 20.41 -20.21
N PHE A 510 -2.16 19.50 -19.95
CA PHE A 510 -2.49 18.10 -19.73
C PHE A 510 -3.08 17.93 -18.34
N ASP A 511 -4.36 17.55 -18.22
CA ASP A 511 -5.09 17.39 -16.94
C ASP A 511 -4.44 16.39 -15.97
N TRP A 512 -3.71 15.41 -16.51
CA TRP A 512 -2.98 14.39 -15.77
C TRP A 512 -1.57 14.81 -15.31
N HIS A 513 -1.09 16.02 -15.64
CA HIS A 513 0.28 16.45 -15.28
C HIS A 513 0.56 16.34 -13.77
N SER A 514 -0.43 16.67 -12.94
CA SER A 514 -0.36 16.63 -11.48
C SER A 514 -0.27 15.21 -10.89
N LYS A 515 -0.50 14.19 -11.70
CA LYS A 515 -0.37 12.77 -11.34
C LYS A 515 1.06 12.25 -11.48
N CYS A 516 1.97 13.03 -12.08
CA CYS A 516 3.37 12.66 -12.28
C CYS A 516 4.23 13.12 -11.09
N HIS A 517 5.01 12.20 -10.54
CA HIS A 517 5.82 12.42 -9.34
C HIS A 517 7.27 12.03 -9.58
N HIS A 518 8.19 12.89 -9.15
CA HIS A 518 9.61 12.56 -9.11
C HIS A 518 9.97 12.01 -7.74
N ILE A 519 10.33 10.73 -7.69
CA ILE A 519 10.90 10.09 -6.51
C ILE A 519 12.42 10.16 -6.63
N ASN A 520 12.98 11.26 -6.16
CA ASN A 520 14.41 11.47 -6.18
C ASN A 520 15.15 10.73 -5.07
N PHE A 521 16.45 10.50 -5.27
CA PHE A 521 17.35 9.89 -4.30
C PHE A 521 18.77 10.44 -4.45
N GLY A 522 19.54 10.41 -3.36
CA GLY A 522 20.92 10.88 -3.31
C GLY A 522 21.91 9.92 -3.98
N LEU A 523 23.14 10.37 -4.14
CA LEU A 523 24.19 9.62 -4.84
C LEU A 523 24.97 8.69 -3.92
N VAL A 524 25.48 7.62 -4.52
CA VAL A 524 26.55 6.79 -3.96
C VAL A 524 27.87 7.46 -4.29
N MET A 525 28.50 8.02 -3.27
CA MET A 525 29.77 8.73 -3.35
C MET A 525 30.94 7.75 -3.38
N GLY A 526 32.04 8.14 -4.04
CA GLY A 526 33.27 7.34 -4.12
C GLY A 526 33.43 6.50 -5.39
N MET A 527 32.44 6.46 -6.28
CA MET A 527 32.52 5.74 -7.56
C MET A 527 32.74 6.68 -8.75
N SER A 528 33.74 6.42 -9.58
CA SER A 528 34.02 7.19 -10.80
C SER A 528 34.51 6.30 -11.94
N THR A 529 33.74 6.27 -13.05
CA THR A 529 34.12 5.57 -14.29
C THR A 529 35.35 6.16 -14.93
N ARG A 530 35.60 7.47 -14.74
CA ARG A 530 36.76 8.17 -15.31
C ARG A 530 38.05 7.95 -14.50
N ALA A 531 37.93 7.62 -13.21
CA ALA A 531 39.05 7.35 -12.33
C ALA A 531 39.36 5.84 -12.19
N GLY A 532 38.60 4.96 -12.84
CA GLY A 532 38.77 3.51 -12.75
C GLY A 532 38.30 2.88 -11.43
N THR A 533 37.57 3.62 -10.60
CA THR A 533 37.11 3.16 -9.27
C THR A 533 35.67 2.63 -9.29
N VAL A 534 35.16 2.20 -10.44
CA VAL A 534 33.81 1.63 -10.55
C VAL A 534 33.84 0.21 -10.04
N VAL A 535 33.02 -0.06 -9.03
CA VAL A 535 32.75 -1.41 -8.56
C VAL A 535 31.45 -1.88 -9.22
N PHE A 536 31.50 -3.02 -9.90
CA PHE A 536 30.33 -3.62 -10.53
C PHE A 536 29.39 -4.17 -9.46
N LEU A 537 28.08 -4.06 -9.69
CA LEU A 537 27.10 -4.55 -8.71
C LEU A 537 27.24 -6.06 -8.47
N GLU A 538 27.47 -6.85 -9.51
CA GLU A 538 27.65 -8.30 -9.41
C GLU A 538 28.81 -8.69 -8.49
N GLN A 539 29.91 -7.95 -8.55
CA GLN A 539 31.07 -8.18 -7.67
C GLN A 539 30.71 -7.88 -6.21
N ILE A 540 29.96 -6.81 -5.96
CA ILE A 540 29.50 -6.46 -4.60
C ILE A 540 28.54 -7.52 -4.06
N LEU A 541 27.63 -8.03 -4.90
CA LEU A 541 26.70 -9.07 -4.52
C LEU A 541 27.43 -10.39 -4.22
N GLU A 542 28.43 -10.75 -5.03
CA GLU A 542 29.22 -11.96 -4.80
C GLU A 542 30.09 -11.85 -3.54
N GLU A 543 30.75 -10.70 -3.34
CA GLU A 543 31.52 -10.44 -2.11
C GLU A 543 30.62 -10.50 -0.86
N ALA A 544 29.42 -9.91 -0.94
CA ALA A 544 28.45 -9.97 0.15
C ALA A 544 28.01 -11.41 0.45
N LYS A 545 27.73 -12.20 -0.60
CA LYS A 545 27.36 -13.61 -0.50
C LYS A 545 28.48 -14.41 0.16
N ASP A 546 29.72 -14.27 -0.32
CA ASP A 546 30.88 -15.00 0.21
C ASP A 546 31.09 -14.69 1.70
N ILE A 547 31.03 -13.41 2.08
CA ILE A 547 31.16 -13.00 3.48
C ILE A 547 30.04 -13.62 4.34
N MET A 548 28.78 -13.56 3.88
CA MET A 548 27.67 -14.15 4.62
C MET A 548 27.77 -15.68 4.70
N HIS A 549 28.30 -16.33 3.67
CA HIS A 549 28.52 -17.78 3.67
C HIS A 549 29.55 -18.19 4.72
N GLU A 550 30.65 -17.46 4.84
CA GLU A 550 31.65 -17.68 5.89
C GLU A 550 31.07 -17.44 7.29
N VAL A 551 30.24 -16.41 7.46
CA VAL A 551 29.53 -16.18 8.73
C VAL A 551 28.63 -17.37 9.07
N MET A 552 27.89 -17.93 8.10
CA MET A 552 27.03 -19.09 8.33
C MET A 552 27.83 -20.35 8.73
N LYS A 553 29.01 -20.58 8.12
CA LYS A 553 29.88 -21.71 8.45
C LYS A 553 30.39 -21.69 9.90
N SER A 554 30.39 -20.52 10.55
CA SER A 554 30.78 -20.38 11.96
C SER A 554 29.86 -21.13 12.94
N THR A 555 28.65 -21.55 12.51
CA THR A 555 27.75 -22.38 13.32
C THR A 555 27.44 -23.72 12.62
N PRO A 556 28.33 -24.73 12.70
CA PRO A 556 28.24 -25.96 11.91
C PRO A 556 26.92 -26.73 12.07
N GLU A 557 26.39 -26.79 13.30
CA GLU A 557 25.14 -27.52 13.60
C GLU A 557 23.90 -26.91 12.90
N LYS A 558 23.86 -25.59 12.75
CA LYS A 558 22.78 -24.90 12.03
C LYS A 558 23.01 -24.99 10.53
N TYR A 559 24.25 -24.80 10.09
CA TYR A 559 24.64 -24.89 8.69
C TYR A 559 24.25 -26.25 8.07
N ALA A 560 24.44 -27.35 8.80
CA ALA A 560 24.06 -28.69 8.36
C ALA A 560 22.55 -28.89 8.11
N GLN A 561 21.69 -28.00 8.61
CA GLN A 561 20.23 -28.05 8.42
C GLN A 561 19.76 -27.22 7.23
N ILE A 562 20.68 -26.59 6.50
CA ILE A 562 20.38 -25.72 5.36
C ILE A 562 20.56 -26.52 4.07
N GLU A 563 19.46 -26.70 3.33
CA GLU A 563 19.46 -27.48 2.08
C GLU A 563 20.31 -26.82 0.99
N ASN A 564 20.23 -25.50 0.86
CA ASN A 564 21.00 -24.74 -0.11
C ASN A 564 21.72 -23.54 0.57
N PRO A 565 22.91 -23.77 1.15
CA PRO A 565 23.65 -22.72 1.86
C PRO A 565 24.05 -21.54 0.97
N GLU A 566 24.37 -21.78 -0.30
CA GLU A 566 24.74 -20.75 -1.28
C GLU A 566 23.58 -19.77 -1.52
N TYR A 567 22.38 -20.30 -1.69
CA TYR A 567 21.17 -19.48 -1.85
C TYR A 567 20.89 -18.64 -0.60
N VAL A 568 20.99 -19.25 0.59
CA VAL A 568 20.76 -18.54 1.86
C VAL A 568 21.79 -17.43 2.06
N ALA A 569 23.06 -17.70 1.77
CA ALA A 569 24.13 -16.70 1.82
C ALA A 569 23.88 -15.53 0.86
N ASP A 570 23.41 -15.81 -0.36
CA ASP A 570 23.08 -14.78 -1.35
C ASP A 570 21.93 -13.88 -0.86
N VAL A 571 20.86 -14.48 -0.32
CA VAL A 571 19.72 -13.73 0.25
C VAL A 571 20.15 -12.90 1.47
N LEU A 572 21.05 -13.40 2.31
CA LEU A 572 21.61 -12.64 3.43
C LEU A 572 22.45 -11.46 2.94
N GLY A 573 23.32 -11.67 1.95
CA GLY A 573 24.16 -10.63 1.37
C GLY A 573 23.30 -9.52 0.76
N LEU A 574 22.29 -9.89 -0.01
CA LEU A 574 21.30 -8.97 -0.55
C LEU A 574 20.56 -8.21 0.54
N SER A 575 20.11 -8.90 1.59
CA SER A 575 19.42 -8.26 2.73
C SER A 575 20.30 -7.21 3.39
N ALA A 576 21.59 -7.50 3.56
CA ALA A 576 22.56 -6.57 4.14
C ALA A 576 22.69 -5.30 3.31
N ILE A 577 22.84 -5.45 1.99
CA ILE A 577 22.98 -4.32 1.06
C ILE A 577 21.70 -3.47 1.02
N MET A 578 20.55 -4.11 0.81
CA MET A 578 19.28 -3.40 0.62
C MET A 578 18.84 -2.65 1.88
N ILE A 579 18.92 -3.29 3.06
CA ILE A 579 18.54 -2.63 4.31
C ILE A 579 19.50 -1.48 4.62
N GLN A 580 20.81 -1.63 4.34
CA GLN A 580 21.76 -0.55 4.57
C GLN A 580 21.48 0.67 3.66
N ASP A 581 21.10 0.49 2.40
CA ASP A 581 20.67 1.61 1.53
C ASP A 581 19.36 2.24 2.01
N MET A 582 18.38 1.38 2.33
CA MET A 582 17.01 1.78 2.68
C MET A 582 16.83 2.32 4.11
N SER A 583 17.84 2.19 4.98
CA SER A 583 17.76 2.63 6.38
C SER A 583 17.69 4.16 6.54
N ALA A 584 18.20 4.91 5.56
CA ALA A 584 18.17 6.36 5.57
C ALA A 584 17.14 6.91 4.57
N LYS A 585 16.71 8.17 4.76
CA LYS A 585 15.89 8.87 3.76
C LYS A 585 16.58 8.83 2.40
N ARG A 586 15.82 8.53 1.35
CA ARG A 586 16.34 8.32 -0.01
C ARG A 586 17.20 9.48 -0.53
N ILE A 587 16.86 10.73 -0.16
CA ILE A 587 17.55 11.95 -0.61
C ILE A 587 19.00 12.07 -0.10
N LYS A 588 19.38 11.33 0.95
CA LYS A 588 20.74 11.39 1.49
C LYS A 588 21.73 10.70 0.55
N ASN A 589 22.87 11.35 0.36
CA ASN A 589 24.06 10.73 -0.21
C ASN A 589 24.72 9.82 0.83
N TYR A 590 25.44 8.80 0.37
CA TYR A 590 26.29 7.99 1.25
C TYR A 590 27.58 7.56 0.55
N ASN A 591 28.63 7.30 1.32
CA ASN A 591 29.85 6.66 0.82
C ASN A 591 29.67 5.15 0.92
N PHE A 592 29.97 4.42 -0.15
CA PHE A 592 29.97 2.96 -0.11
C PHE A 592 31.11 2.48 0.80
N ASP A 593 30.75 1.71 1.83
CA ASP A 593 31.70 1.14 2.80
C ASP A 593 31.37 -0.34 3.02
N PRO A 594 32.13 -1.27 2.39
CA PRO A 594 31.93 -2.70 2.53
C PRO A 594 31.82 -3.18 3.98
N LYS A 595 32.62 -2.62 4.89
CA LYS A 595 32.63 -3.03 6.30
C LYS A 595 31.28 -2.76 6.98
N ARG A 596 30.63 -1.66 6.60
CA ARG A 596 29.32 -1.30 7.12
C ARG A 596 28.20 -2.09 6.44
N PHE A 597 28.31 -2.29 5.13
CA PHE A 597 27.30 -3.00 4.35
C PHE A 597 27.22 -4.49 4.69
N PHE A 598 28.34 -5.10 5.08
CA PHE A 598 28.43 -6.53 5.37
C PHE A 598 28.50 -6.85 6.86
N ALA A 599 28.20 -5.87 7.73
CA ALA A 599 28.11 -6.12 9.16
C ALA A 599 26.94 -7.06 9.48
N PHE A 600 27.21 -8.14 10.20
CA PHE A 600 26.18 -9.06 10.66
C PHE A 600 25.45 -8.54 11.92
N GLU A 601 26.16 -7.82 12.78
CA GLU A 601 25.64 -7.27 14.03
C GLU A 601 25.16 -5.82 13.87
N GLY A 602 24.15 -5.45 14.67
CA GLY A 602 23.57 -4.10 14.69
C GLY A 602 22.28 -3.98 13.87
N ASP A 603 21.96 -2.75 13.46
CA ASP A 603 20.75 -2.45 12.68
C ASP A 603 20.95 -2.80 11.20
N THR A 604 21.08 -4.11 10.91
CA THR A 604 21.47 -4.63 9.59
C THR A 604 20.44 -5.59 9.01
N GLY A 605 20.54 -5.88 7.71
CA GLY A 605 19.65 -6.85 7.07
C GLY A 605 19.74 -8.27 7.64
N PRO A 606 20.94 -8.82 7.89
CA PRO A 606 21.11 -10.10 8.55
C PRO A 606 20.44 -10.17 9.93
N TYR A 607 20.40 -9.07 10.70
CA TYR A 607 19.71 -9.05 11.98
C TYR A 607 18.19 -9.26 11.85
N VAL A 608 17.56 -8.62 10.85
CA VAL A 608 16.11 -8.80 10.59
C VAL A 608 15.82 -10.22 10.10
N GLN A 609 16.66 -10.76 9.21
CA GLN A 609 16.55 -12.16 8.74
C GLN A 609 16.73 -13.15 9.89
N TYR A 610 17.68 -12.91 10.78
CA TYR A 610 17.92 -13.74 11.96
C TYR A 610 16.72 -13.74 12.91
N ALA A 611 16.13 -12.58 13.18
CA ALA A 611 14.92 -12.51 14.00
C ALA A 611 13.77 -13.34 13.40
N HIS A 612 13.56 -13.24 12.07
CA HIS A 612 12.57 -14.03 11.36
C HIS A 612 12.88 -15.55 11.43
N ALA A 613 14.09 -15.97 11.04
CA ALA A 613 14.51 -17.37 11.05
C ALA A 613 14.47 -17.99 12.47
N ARG A 614 14.78 -17.20 13.51
CA ARG A 614 14.67 -17.62 14.91
C ARG A 614 13.22 -17.91 15.30
N LEU A 615 12.26 -17.08 14.89
CA LEU A 615 10.84 -17.33 15.11
C LEU A 615 10.35 -18.56 14.36
N CYS A 616 10.76 -18.75 13.09
CA CYS A 616 10.50 -19.99 12.34
C CYS A 616 11.06 -21.22 13.07
N SER A 617 12.26 -21.10 13.66
CA SER A 617 12.85 -22.20 14.44
C SER A 617 12.07 -22.50 15.72
N ILE A 618 11.54 -21.48 16.42
CA ILE A 618 10.73 -21.68 17.63
C ILE A 618 9.45 -22.43 17.28
N GLU A 619 8.76 -21.99 16.23
CA GLU A 619 7.54 -22.63 15.74
C GLU A 619 7.79 -24.11 15.37
N ARG A 620 8.84 -24.41 14.60
CA ARG A 620 9.20 -25.80 14.26
C ARG A 620 9.54 -26.66 15.48
N ARG A 621 10.19 -26.08 16.50
CA ARG A 621 10.67 -26.80 17.69
C ARG A 621 9.69 -26.81 18.85
N ALA A 622 8.58 -26.09 18.76
CA ALA A 622 7.59 -25.97 19.82
C ALA A 622 6.97 -27.33 20.20
N GLY A 623 6.94 -28.28 19.25
CA GLY A 623 6.32 -29.60 19.46
C GLY A 623 4.80 -29.53 19.60
N ILE A 624 4.21 -28.36 19.33
CA ILE A 624 2.78 -28.07 19.38
C ILE A 624 2.39 -27.30 18.12
N SER A 625 1.12 -27.38 17.74
CA SER A 625 0.53 -26.54 16.70
C SER A 625 -0.49 -25.59 17.31
N LEU A 626 -0.71 -24.45 16.65
CA LEU A 626 -1.90 -23.65 16.91
C LEU A 626 -3.16 -24.48 16.60
N PRO A 627 -4.26 -24.29 17.36
CA PRO A 627 -5.51 -24.97 17.08
C PRO A 627 -6.05 -24.55 15.71
N LYS A 628 -6.77 -25.46 15.03
CA LYS A 628 -7.41 -25.17 13.74
C LYS A 628 -8.42 -24.02 13.87
N ASP A 629 -9.19 -24.06 14.95
CA ASP A 629 -10.05 -22.95 15.34
C ASP A 629 -9.29 -22.04 16.31
N ILE A 630 -8.69 -20.98 15.77
CA ILE A 630 -7.94 -19.99 16.54
C ILE A 630 -8.80 -19.27 17.58
N SER A 631 -10.15 -19.30 17.48
CA SER A 631 -11.01 -18.67 18.50
C SER A 631 -10.98 -19.39 19.85
N THR A 632 -10.46 -20.64 19.87
CA THR A 632 -10.27 -21.44 21.09
C THR A 632 -9.01 -21.06 21.89
N LEU A 633 -8.15 -20.18 21.34
CA LEU A 633 -6.94 -19.74 22.02
C LEU A 633 -7.26 -18.95 23.30
N ASN A 634 -6.72 -19.39 24.42
CA ASN A 634 -6.77 -18.62 25.67
C ASN A 634 -5.64 -17.59 25.74
N LEU A 635 -5.88 -16.41 25.14
CA LEU A 635 -4.90 -15.33 25.09
C LEU A 635 -4.77 -14.56 26.41
N ASP A 636 -5.67 -14.76 27.38
CA ASP A 636 -5.61 -14.13 28.71
C ASP A 636 -4.42 -14.65 29.55
N LEU A 637 -3.79 -15.74 29.11
CA LEU A 637 -2.55 -16.27 29.68
C LEU A 637 -1.31 -15.42 29.35
N LEU A 638 -1.43 -14.46 28.43
CA LEU A 638 -0.36 -13.53 28.06
C LEU A 638 -0.37 -12.30 28.98
N VAL A 639 0.23 -12.47 30.15
CA VAL A 639 0.22 -11.47 31.25
C VAL A 639 1.56 -10.76 31.43
N GLU A 640 2.62 -11.22 30.76
CA GLU A 640 3.96 -10.69 30.96
C GLU A 640 4.10 -9.27 30.41
N PRO A 641 4.86 -8.37 31.06
CA PRO A 641 4.98 -6.97 30.63
C PRO A 641 5.51 -6.78 29.20
N CYS A 642 6.28 -7.74 28.66
CA CYS A 642 6.81 -7.69 27.30
C CYS A 642 5.75 -7.95 26.22
N VAL A 643 4.57 -8.48 26.56
CA VAL A 643 3.48 -8.79 25.63
C VAL A 643 2.94 -7.52 24.98
N PHE A 644 2.56 -6.53 25.77
CA PHE A 644 1.87 -5.34 25.24
C PHE A 644 2.74 -4.48 24.31
N PRO A 645 4.04 -4.23 24.58
CA PRO A 645 4.91 -3.57 23.61
C PRO A 645 5.00 -4.30 22.27
N LEU A 646 5.01 -5.64 22.28
CA LEU A 646 5.06 -6.44 21.05
C LEU A 646 3.73 -6.39 20.29
N VAL A 647 2.60 -6.49 21.01
CA VAL A 647 1.25 -6.34 20.46
C VAL A 647 1.06 -4.96 19.82
N ASP A 648 1.48 -3.89 20.52
CA ASP A 648 1.45 -2.52 20.01
C ASP A 648 2.23 -2.38 18.69
N LEU A 649 3.36 -3.07 18.54
CA LEU A 649 4.14 -3.05 17.29
C LEU A 649 3.48 -3.89 16.19
N ILE A 650 2.90 -5.04 16.51
CA ILE A 650 2.12 -5.82 15.54
C ILE A 650 0.96 -4.98 15.00
N SER A 651 0.19 -4.32 15.88
CA SER A 651 -0.97 -3.52 15.49
C SER A 651 -0.64 -2.31 14.62
N GLN A 652 0.60 -1.81 14.68
CA GLN A 652 1.06 -0.67 13.88
C GLN A 652 1.38 -1.03 12.42
N PHE A 653 1.60 -2.31 12.10
CA PHE A 653 2.03 -2.71 10.76
C PHE A 653 1.12 -2.19 9.63
N PRO A 654 -0.23 -2.27 9.72
CA PRO A 654 -1.11 -1.72 8.69
C PRO A 654 -0.94 -0.20 8.49
N GLU A 655 -0.73 0.56 9.57
CA GLU A 655 -0.49 2.01 9.50
C GLU A 655 0.86 2.30 8.83
N ILE A 656 1.90 1.50 9.12
CA ILE A 656 3.22 1.61 8.49
C ILE A 656 3.16 1.37 6.99
N VAL A 657 2.35 0.41 6.52
CA VAL A 657 2.12 0.15 5.09
C VAL A 657 1.52 1.38 4.38
N VAL A 658 0.53 2.03 5.01
CA VAL A 658 -0.10 3.24 4.48
C VAL A 658 0.85 4.44 4.55
N LEU A 659 1.65 4.53 5.61
CA LEU A 659 2.64 5.59 5.73
C LEU A 659 3.74 5.46 4.67
N ALA A 660 4.18 4.24 4.38
CA ALA A 660 5.12 3.93 3.32
C ALA A 660 4.58 4.34 1.93
N SER A 661 3.29 4.06 1.65
CA SER A 661 2.67 4.44 0.37
C SER A 661 2.49 5.95 0.21
N LYS A 662 2.36 6.72 1.31
CA LYS A 662 2.26 8.19 1.27
C LYS A 662 3.61 8.90 1.22
N THR A 663 4.59 8.40 1.95
CA THR A 663 5.91 9.04 2.09
C THR A 663 6.88 8.63 0.99
N HIS A 664 6.68 7.46 0.39
CA HIS A 664 7.58 6.85 -0.59
C HIS A 664 8.99 6.63 -0.02
N GLU A 665 9.10 6.40 1.30
CA GLU A 665 10.37 6.26 2.01
C GLU A 665 10.54 4.83 2.57
N PRO A 666 11.49 4.02 2.05
CA PRO A 666 11.78 2.69 2.57
C PRO A 666 12.18 2.69 4.06
N CYS A 667 12.83 3.75 4.53
CA CYS A 667 13.33 3.86 5.89
C CYS A 667 12.22 3.80 6.95
N VAL A 668 10.98 4.11 6.58
CA VAL A 668 9.81 3.98 7.45
C VAL A 668 9.58 2.51 7.83
N VAL A 669 9.63 1.61 6.84
CA VAL A 669 9.47 0.18 7.05
C VAL A 669 10.69 -0.40 7.77
N VAL A 670 11.91 -0.02 7.36
CA VAL A 670 13.14 -0.48 8.02
C VAL A 670 13.15 -0.11 9.51
N SER A 671 12.83 1.14 9.84
CA SER A 671 12.79 1.60 11.24
C SER A 671 11.78 0.83 12.07
N TYR A 672 10.61 0.51 11.50
CA TYR A 672 9.60 -0.32 12.12
C TYR A 672 10.12 -1.75 12.37
N LEU A 673 10.73 -2.38 11.36
CA LEU A 673 11.27 -3.74 11.48
C LEU A 673 12.35 -3.83 12.56
N MET A 674 13.23 -2.83 12.68
CA MET A 674 14.24 -2.80 13.73
C MET A 674 13.63 -2.72 15.13
N GLN A 675 12.58 -1.90 15.31
CA GLN A 675 11.86 -1.82 16.59
C GLN A 675 11.16 -3.15 16.91
N LEU A 676 10.53 -3.77 15.91
CA LEU A 676 9.90 -5.08 16.05
C LEU A 676 10.92 -6.15 16.43
N CYS A 677 12.08 -6.21 15.78
CA CYS A 677 13.14 -7.16 16.13
C CYS A 677 13.63 -7.00 17.57
N ARG A 678 13.84 -5.76 18.05
CA ARG A 678 14.24 -5.51 19.45
C ARG A 678 13.16 -5.95 20.44
N SER A 679 11.89 -5.69 20.13
CA SER A 679 10.77 -6.12 20.96
C SER A 679 10.62 -7.64 20.99
N ILE A 680 10.81 -8.31 19.85
CA ILE A 680 10.86 -9.78 19.77
C ILE A 680 12.01 -10.32 20.62
N SER A 681 13.22 -9.78 20.49
CA SER A 681 14.37 -10.22 21.29
C SER A 681 14.09 -10.15 22.79
N SER A 682 13.53 -9.02 23.27
CA SER A 682 13.10 -8.85 24.66
C SER A 682 12.02 -9.86 25.07
N ALA A 683 11.03 -10.10 24.21
CA ALA A 683 9.98 -11.08 24.47
C ALA A 683 10.53 -12.52 24.53
N LEU A 684 11.51 -12.87 23.70
CA LEU A 684 12.10 -14.21 23.67
C LEU A 684 12.97 -14.55 24.89
N ASP A 685 13.40 -13.56 25.66
CA ASP A 685 14.11 -13.76 26.93
C ASP A 685 13.15 -14.20 28.06
N VAL A 686 11.85 -14.00 27.88
CA VAL A 686 10.81 -14.23 28.90
C VAL A 686 9.79 -15.29 28.45
N LEU A 687 9.34 -15.22 27.19
CA LEU A 687 8.22 -16.01 26.65
C LEU A 687 8.71 -17.34 26.04
N PHE A 688 9.01 -18.30 26.91
CA PHE A 688 9.35 -19.66 26.49
C PHE A 688 8.10 -20.42 26.00
N VAL A 689 8.13 -20.97 24.78
CA VAL A 689 7.04 -21.82 24.25
C VAL A 689 7.21 -23.29 24.64
N LYS A 690 8.44 -23.80 24.53
CA LYS A 690 8.76 -25.20 24.82
C LYS A 690 8.61 -25.51 26.32
N ASP A 691 8.22 -26.74 26.62
CA ASP A 691 8.14 -27.29 27.99
C ASP A 691 7.20 -26.49 28.90
N ARG A 692 6.12 -25.94 28.32
CA ARG A 692 5.02 -25.26 29.01
C ARG A 692 3.70 -26.00 28.85
N GLU A 693 2.75 -25.69 29.72
CA GLU A 693 1.37 -26.18 29.61
C GLU A 693 0.76 -25.74 28.27
N LEU A 694 -0.05 -26.61 27.67
CA LEU A 694 -0.47 -26.52 26.27
C LEU A 694 -1.12 -25.16 25.94
N ASN A 695 -2.05 -24.70 26.77
CA ASN A 695 -2.78 -23.45 26.51
C ASN A 695 -1.84 -22.24 26.55
N LEU A 696 -0.95 -22.18 27.55
CA LEU A 696 0.05 -21.11 27.64
C LEU A 696 1.05 -21.15 26.48
N ALA A 697 1.50 -22.36 26.11
CA ALA A 697 2.42 -22.56 24.99
C ALA A 697 1.78 -22.10 23.67
N GLN A 698 0.52 -22.44 23.43
CA GLN A 698 -0.23 -22.01 22.24
C GLN A 698 -0.47 -20.50 22.23
N ALA A 699 -0.80 -19.88 23.37
CA ALA A 699 -0.97 -18.43 23.46
C ALA A 699 0.34 -17.67 23.16
N ARG A 700 1.47 -18.11 23.73
CA ARG A 700 2.80 -17.52 23.43
C ARG A 700 3.19 -17.74 21.99
N LEU A 701 2.96 -18.93 21.45
CA LEU A 701 3.24 -19.24 20.05
C LEU A 701 2.40 -18.36 19.11
N ALA A 702 1.13 -18.12 19.43
CA ALA A 702 0.24 -17.24 18.65
C ALA A 702 0.81 -15.82 18.52
N LEU A 703 1.25 -15.22 19.62
CA LEU A 703 1.88 -13.90 19.61
C LEU A 703 3.16 -13.88 18.76
N LEU A 704 4.03 -14.89 18.92
CA LEU A 704 5.29 -14.98 18.18
C LEU A 704 5.09 -15.22 16.68
N VAL A 705 4.07 -16.01 16.29
CA VAL A 705 3.70 -16.22 14.88
C VAL A 705 3.15 -14.93 14.27
N SER A 706 2.35 -14.16 15.00
CA SER A 706 1.89 -12.85 14.54
C SER A 706 3.05 -11.88 14.31
N ALA A 707 4.03 -11.84 15.23
CA ALA A 707 5.25 -11.03 15.06
C ALA A 707 6.12 -11.50 13.87
N LYS A 708 6.28 -12.82 13.70
CA LYS A 708 6.95 -13.45 12.55
C LYS A 708 6.32 -13.00 11.24
N GLN A 709 4.98 -12.94 11.20
CA GLN A 709 4.25 -12.54 10.00
C GLN A 709 4.49 -11.08 9.61
N CYS A 710 4.51 -10.16 10.59
CA CYS A 710 4.88 -8.77 10.36
C CYS A 710 6.31 -8.62 9.81
N LEU A 711 7.28 -9.39 10.34
CA LEU A 711 8.64 -9.43 9.80
C LEU A 711 8.68 -9.92 8.34
N SER A 712 8.01 -11.04 8.06
CA SER A 712 7.92 -11.60 6.70
C SER A 712 7.31 -10.59 5.73
N ASN A 713 6.17 -10.00 6.07
CA ASN A 713 5.49 -9.06 5.20
C ASN A 713 6.32 -7.78 5.00
N GLY A 714 6.95 -7.25 6.05
CA GLY A 714 7.82 -6.08 5.92
C GLY A 714 9.07 -6.32 5.09
N LEU A 715 9.72 -7.48 5.22
CA LEU A 715 10.84 -7.89 4.35
C LEU A 715 10.39 -7.95 2.88
N LYS A 716 9.23 -8.56 2.60
CA LYS A 716 8.67 -8.62 1.23
C LYS A 716 8.35 -7.24 0.67
N LEU A 717 7.85 -6.30 1.48
CA LEU A 717 7.63 -4.91 1.05
C LEU A 717 8.92 -4.21 0.63
N LEU A 718 10.05 -4.54 1.27
CA LEU A 718 11.37 -4.03 0.90
C LEU A 718 11.95 -4.75 -0.34
N GLY A 719 11.28 -5.75 -0.89
CA GLY A 719 11.79 -6.59 -1.99
C GLY A 719 12.75 -7.69 -1.55
N LEU A 720 12.73 -8.07 -0.27
CA LEU A 720 13.56 -9.14 0.29
C LEU A 720 12.78 -10.45 0.46
N VAL A 721 13.52 -11.57 0.47
CA VAL A 721 12.97 -12.90 0.74
C VAL A 721 13.17 -13.26 2.21
N PRO A 722 12.11 -13.49 3.01
CA PRO A 722 12.25 -13.92 4.39
C PRO A 722 12.82 -15.34 4.48
N LEU A 723 13.95 -15.50 5.19
CA LEU A 723 14.60 -16.80 5.36
C LEU A 723 14.02 -17.57 6.56
N GLU A 724 13.74 -18.87 6.36
CA GLU A 724 13.27 -19.73 7.46
C GLU A 724 14.39 -20.38 8.27
N ARG A 725 15.59 -20.46 7.69
CA ARG A 725 16.84 -20.99 8.28
C ARG A 725 18.01 -20.16 7.75
N MET A 726 19.00 -19.94 8.61
CA MET A 726 20.27 -19.30 8.28
C MET A 726 21.36 -19.71 9.25
#